data_AF-A0A2V7B5H7-F1
#
_entry.id   AF-A0A2V7B5H7-F1
#
_cell.length_a   1.000
_cell.length_b   1.000
_cell.length_c   1.000
_cell.angle_alpha   90.00
_cell.angle_beta   90.00
_cell.angle_gamma   90.00
#
_symmetry.space_group_name_H-M   'P 1'
#
loop_
_entity.id
_entity.type
_entity.pdbx_description
1 polymer ?
#
loop_
_entity_poly.entity_id
_entity_poly.type
_entity_poly.pdbx_seq_one_letter_code
_entity_poly.pdbx_strand_id
1 'polypeptide(L)'
;MIPLVALVLTLVTTVSVALAQQGRPDTQAFLVKDINDTFDTAAGSSPGPFVEAGGAVFFIADDGTSPALWRTDGTPAGTVMVKAVGGRTHSLFNFNGTPYFVSQFSPFSQDTSDKLWKSDGTAEGTVLVAGDSGSQPPRPTFFSGFTVVNDTIFFVSKFDIQWSLWKSDGTPAGTVRIRTWCCWSPSNLTAVGGTLFFTQLRPDIGVGIELWKSDGTTEGTVLVKDINPGAGSSGPSNLTDVNGTLFFRAFRPDTGTELWKSDGTAEGTVLVKDINPGAASSGPSNLTNVNGTLFFTAFRPDTGYELWKSDGTEQGTVLVKDIEPGAGSSSPGNLANVKGTLMFSALQAGTGRELWRSDGTPDGTVLVKDIVSGNSSSSPAALTAVGGTLFFTASDSGTGTELWKSDGTEAGTVLVRDIHPGPGDSNPTTLTSGMGKLFFSASPPSTGSEPWTSDGTEAGTVLLKDINPGAGSSYPSGLVRVNKTLFFTASRPDTGRELWKSDGTEAGTVLVKDIVPGPGSGAGSGPGFLTAVNGTLFFTVYHYSGDVLWKSDGTEAGTVLVKDIYQGGPQGSWISNLTAVNGTLFFTDFHRDTGWEVWKSDGTDAGTAPLKDIVPGPGSSYPGNLIEVNGTLFFSAFHPDTGSELWKSDGTEAGTVLVRDINPGPAGSGPYNLTNVNGTLFFTAFRPETGYELWKSDGTEQGTVLVKDVTPGPDSSGATPLIGVNGVLFFRTSNPLGLWRTDGTEAGTALIREGIFPLGPSYPNRCGGGLAAVNNLLVFVVQRGACELWRSDGVTADFLIELPGAGNALRMVSGLVLFSVYDSAHGRELWATDGTSVGMVQDIAPGPAWSSPSSFTPVGPLVFFQANDHVTGAELWAMSKSAIHRTLNLPEPSPDVAAQEGPSPKRREPANESRAFLPAFEDDPDELVASERETP
;
A
#
# COMPACT_ATOMS: atom_id res chain seq x y z
N MET A 1 -66.72 -11.70 -12.61
CA MET A 1 -65.61 -12.69 -12.62
C MET A 1 -64.51 -12.23 -13.58
N ILE A 2 -63.67 -11.31 -13.11
CA ILE A 2 -62.34 -10.88 -13.59
C ILE A 2 -61.67 -10.30 -12.31
N PRO A 3 -60.36 -10.43 -12.05
CA PRO A 3 -59.28 -10.96 -12.89
C PRO A 3 -58.52 -12.18 -12.33
N LEU A 4 -57.97 -13.00 -13.23
CA LEU A 4 -56.83 -13.89 -12.96
C LEU A 4 -55.63 -13.59 -13.89
N VAL A 5 -55.69 -12.49 -14.66
CA VAL A 5 -54.71 -12.14 -15.71
C VAL A 5 -53.58 -11.25 -15.16
N ALA A 6 -53.76 -10.62 -14.00
CA ALA A 6 -52.78 -9.73 -13.39
C ALA A 6 -51.65 -10.45 -12.61
N LEU A 7 -51.73 -11.78 -12.44
CA LEU A 7 -50.77 -12.55 -11.62
C LEU A 7 -49.67 -13.25 -12.44
N VAL A 8 -49.83 -13.36 -13.76
CA VAL A 8 -48.89 -14.11 -14.62
C VAL A 8 -47.84 -13.19 -15.26
N LEU A 9 -48.15 -11.91 -15.52
CA LEU A 9 -47.15 -10.95 -16.00
C LEU A 9 -46.14 -10.54 -14.91
N THR A 10 -46.54 -10.56 -13.64
CA THR A 10 -45.69 -10.20 -12.49
C THR A 10 -44.71 -11.29 -12.07
N LEU A 11 -45.02 -12.57 -12.31
CA LEU A 11 -44.09 -13.68 -12.05
C LEU A 11 -42.99 -13.80 -13.11
N VAL A 12 -43.28 -13.44 -14.38
CA VAL A 12 -42.29 -13.51 -15.46
C VAL A 12 -41.31 -12.34 -15.42
N THR A 13 -41.74 -11.16 -14.98
CA THR A 13 -40.83 -10.00 -14.82
C THR A 13 -39.91 -10.13 -13.61
N THR A 14 -40.42 -10.60 -12.46
CA THR A 14 -39.59 -10.77 -11.24
C THR A 14 -38.49 -11.83 -11.40
N VAL A 15 -38.77 -12.96 -12.06
CA VAL A 15 -37.74 -13.97 -12.38
C VAL A 15 -36.75 -13.47 -13.42
N SER A 16 -37.15 -12.58 -14.34
CA SER A 16 -36.25 -12.04 -15.37
C SER A 16 -35.24 -11.02 -14.82
N VAL A 17 -35.59 -10.26 -13.78
CA VAL A 17 -34.66 -9.32 -13.13
C VAL A 17 -33.63 -10.08 -12.29
N ALA A 18 -34.06 -11.10 -11.54
CA ALA A 18 -33.15 -11.94 -10.73
C ALA A 18 -32.12 -12.73 -11.55
N LEU A 19 -32.40 -13.07 -12.81
CA LEU A 19 -31.41 -13.66 -13.72
C LEU A 19 -30.54 -12.64 -14.48
N ALA A 20 -30.97 -11.37 -14.61
CA ALA A 20 -30.23 -10.36 -15.36
C ALA A 20 -28.98 -9.82 -14.62
N GLN A 21 -28.95 -9.99 -13.30
CA GLN A 21 -27.88 -9.55 -12.42
C GLN A 21 -26.75 -10.59 -12.24
N GLN A 22 -26.86 -11.80 -12.80
CA GLN A 22 -25.71 -12.70 -13.00
C GLN A 22 -24.83 -12.22 -14.16
N GLY A 23 -24.12 -11.11 -13.92
CA GLY A 23 -23.37 -10.43 -14.96
C GLY A 23 -22.25 -11.28 -15.57
N ARG A 24 -22.08 -11.17 -16.89
CA ARG A 24 -20.91 -11.68 -17.61
C ARG A 24 -19.66 -10.92 -17.17
N PRO A 25 -18.61 -11.57 -16.62
CA PRO A 25 -17.48 -10.86 -16.06
C PRO A 25 -16.84 -9.78 -16.94
N ASP A 26 -16.75 -10.01 -18.26
CA ASP A 26 -16.15 -9.07 -19.21
C ASP A 26 -17.13 -8.06 -19.85
N THR A 27 -18.42 -8.08 -19.51
CA THR A 27 -19.39 -7.09 -20.03
C THR A 27 -20.41 -6.56 -19.01
N GLN A 28 -20.50 -7.13 -17.81
CA GLN A 28 -21.41 -6.72 -16.74
C GLN A 28 -20.73 -6.98 -15.38
N ALA A 29 -20.99 -6.13 -14.38
CA ALA A 29 -20.58 -6.47 -13.02
C ALA A 29 -21.46 -7.57 -12.45
N PHE A 30 -21.00 -8.32 -11.43
CA PHE A 30 -21.61 -9.65 -11.23
C PHE A 30 -21.68 -10.37 -9.87
N LEU A 31 -22.83 -11.10 -9.75
CA LEU A 31 -23.52 -11.85 -8.66
C LEU A 31 -23.24 -13.36 -8.57
N VAL A 32 -23.53 -14.01 -7.42
CA VAL A 32 -23.92 -15.45 -7.40
C VAL A 32 -24.69 -16.00 -6.16
N LYS A 33 -24.26 -15.73 -4.91
CA LYS A 33 -24.83 -16.33 -3.67
C LYS A 33 -24.41 -15.59 -2.38
N ASP A 34 -24.56 -14.28 -2.23
CA ASP A 34 -24.73 -13.56 -0.94
C ASP A 34 -24.82 -14.48 0.32
N ILE A 35 -26.04 -14.93 0.66
CA ILE A 35 -26.46 -15.94 1.64
C ILE A 35 -27.98 -16.20 1.58
N ASN A 36 -28.83 -15.17 1.56
CA ASN A 36 -30.12 -15.22 2.26
C ASN A 36 -31.29 -15.84 1.48
N ASP A 37 -32.07 -16.72 2.13
CA ASP A 37 -33.33 -17.29 1.60
C ASP A 37 -34.55 -17.08 2.55
N THR A 38 -34.39 -16.28 3.60
CA THR A 38 -35.25 -16.32 4.79
C THR A 38 -36.44 -15.33 4.78
N PHE A 39 -36.50 -14.41 5.75
CA PHE A 39 -37.68 -13.59 6.07
C PHE A 39 -37.35 -12.35 6.91
N ASP A 40 -36.47 -12.47 7.91
CA ASP A 40 -35.96 -11.34 8.71
C ASP A 40 -34.65 -10.78 8.08
N THR A 41 -34.71 -10.44 6.79
CA THR A 41 -33.54 -10.20 5.93
C THR A 41 -32.98 -8.77 6.06
N ALA A 42 -32.19 -8.53 7.11
CA ALA A 42 -31.43 -7.29 7.31
C ALA A 42 -30.25 -7.48 8.29
N ALA A 43 -29.20 -8.22 7.89
CA ALA A 43 -27.96 -8.35 8.66
C ALA A 43 -26.75 -8.69 7.77
N GLY A 44 -25.59 -8.07 8.03
CA GLY A 44 -24.41 -8.22 7.17
C GLY A 44 -23.40 -7.05 7.18
N SER A 45 -23.21 -6.43 6.01
CA SER A 45 -21.92 -6.30 5.33
C SER A 45 -21.01 -5.06 5.57
N SER A 46 -19.87 -4.97 4.86
CA SER A 46 -18.64 -4.20 5.23
C SER A 46 -17.41 -4.05 4.24
N PRO A 47 -17.29 -4.61 3.02
CA PRO A 47 -15.97 -5.00 2.50
C PRO A 47 -14.86 -3.94 2.28
N GLY A 48 -13.62 -4.43 2.45
CA GLY A 48 -12.29 -3.78 2.45
C GLY A 48 -11.62 -3.92 3.85
N PRO A 49 -10.31 -3.66 4.06
CA PRO A 49 -9.30 -3.10 3.18
C PRO A 49 -8.50 -4.10 2.32
N PHE A 50 -8.87 -4.17 1.06
CA PHE A 50 -8.29 -4.93 -0.06
C PHE A 50 -6.76 -5.14 -0.10
N VAL A 51 -6.29 -6.35 0.29
CA VAL A 51 -4.90 -6.83 0.16
C VAL A 51 -4.81 -8.26 -0.37
N GLU A 52 -3.97 -8.45 -1.37
CA GLU A 52 -4.07 -9.43 -2.47
C GLU A 52 -3.38 -10.80 -2.22
N ALA A 53 -3.24 -11.31 -1.00
CA ALA A 53 -2.32 -12.39 -0.56
C ALA A 53 -2.14 -13.74 -1.37
N GLY A 54 -1.77 -14.87 -0.74
CA GLY A 54 -1.34 -16.13 -1.39
C GLY A 54 -2.41 -17.21 -1.67
N GLY A 55 -2.55 -17.62 -2.93
CA GLY A 55 -3.50 -18.67 -3.37
C GLY A 55 -4.44 -18.28 -4.53
N ALA A 56 -5.76 -18.40 -4.29
CA ALA A 56 -6.92 -18.02 -5.14
C ALA A 56 -7.37 -16.53 -4.95
N VAL A 57 -8.65 -16.20 -4.69
CA VAL A 57 -9.14 -14.83 -4.32
C VAL A 57 -10.10 -14.87 -3.10
N PHE A 58 -10.03 -13.90 -2.18
CA PHE A 58 -10.64 -14.00 -0.84
C PHE A 58 -10.89 -12.60 -0.19
N PHE A 59 -11.76 -11.69 -0.69
CA PHE A 59 -12.07 -10.46 0.08
C PHE A 59 -12.87 -10.72 1.36
N ILE A 60 -13.01 -9.77 2.29
CA ILE A 60 -13.59 -9.98 3.64
C ILE A 60 -14.88 -9.14 3.89
N ALA A 61 -16.00 -9.83 4.16
CA ALA A 61 -17.38 -9.31 4.22
C ALA A 61 -18.50 -10.42 4.80
N ASP A 62 -20.28 -10.28 6.34
CA ASP A 62 -21.17 -11.06 7.29
C ASP A 62 -22.38 -11.82 6.69
N ASP A 63 -22.59 -13.06 7.17
CA ASP A 63 -23.71 -13.98 6.88
C ASP A 63 -25.08 -13.50 7.35
N GLY A 64 -25.12 -12.58 8.31
CA GLY A 64 -26.35 -12.14 8.96
C GLY A 64 -26.87 -13.13 10.00
N THR A 65 -26.96 -14.43 9.67
CA THR A 65 -27.42 -15.47 10.61
C THR A 65 -26.27 -16.04 11.47
N SER A 66 -25.08 -16.15 10.88
CA SER A 66 -23.96 -16.94 11.42
C SER A 66 -22.59 -16.41 10.92
N PRO A 67 -21.94 -15.46 11.63
CA PRO A 67 -20.82 -14.66 11.11
C PRO A 67 -19.48 -15.42 11.00
N ALA A 68 -19.23 -16.10 9.87
CA ALA A 68 -17.88 -16.30 9.31
C ALA A 68 -17.94 -16.59 7.79
N LEU A 69 -16.91 -17.21 7.19
CA LEU A 69 -16.14 -16.59 6.11
C LEU A 69 -15.76 -17.39 4.80
N TRP A 70 -16.57 -17.55 3.74
CA TRP A 70 -16.24 -18.25 2.44
C TRP A 70 -15.41 -17.49 1.34
N ARG A 71 -14.26 -18.03 0.88
CA ARG A 71 -13.33 -17.67 -0.27
C ARG A 71 -14.04 -17.61 -1.63
N THR A 72 -13.49 -16.96 -2.68
CA THR A 72 -13.60 -17.46 -4.06
C THR A 72 -12.29 -17.45 -4.92
N ASP A 73 -12.32 -16.81 -6.09
CA ASP A 73 -11.40 -16.80 -7.25
C ASP A 73 -12.04 -15.97 -8.38
N GLY A 74 -13.00 -15.09 -8.03
CA GLY A 74 -13.96 -14.45 -8.91
C GLY A 74 -15.19 -15.28 -9.28
N THR A 75 -15.56 -16.35 -8.54
CA THR A 75 -16.63 -17.29 -8.98
C THR A 75 -17.46 -17.94 -7.84
N PRO A 76 -18.63 -18.55 -8.14
CA PRO A 76 -19.31 -19.44 -7.18
C PRO A 76 -18.55 -20.74 -6.85
N ALA A 77 -17.55 -21.14 -7.64
CA ALA A 77 -16.81 -22.39 -7.44
C ALA A 77 -15.71 -22.28 -6.37
N GLY A 78 -15.33 -21.05 -5.97
CA GLY A 78 -14.26 -20.85 -5.00
C GLY A 78 -14.69 -20.79 -3.52
N THR A 79 -15.98 -20.97 -3.25
CA THR A 79 -16.81 -20.69 -2.04
C THR A 79 -16.35 -21.22 -0.66
N VAL A 80 -15.20 -20.81 -0.06
CA VAL A 80 -14.64 -21.55 1.13
C VAL A 80 -13.91 -20.87 2.32
N MET A 81 -14.23 -21.31 3.54
CA MET A 81 -13.78 -20.70 4.81
C MET A 81 -12.50 -21.24 5.46
N VAL A 82 -12.56 -22.39 6.15
CA VAL A 82 -11.62 -23.00 7.15
C VAL A 82 -11.57 -22.33 8.56
N LYS A 83 -10.52 -22.49 9.42
CA LYS A 83 -10.64 -22.48 10.93
C LYS A 83 -10.06 -21.26 11.73
N ALA A 84 -10.85 -20.77 12.71
CA ALA A 84 -10.59 -19.91 13.90
C ALA A 84 -9.77 -18.58 13.84
N VAL A 85 -10.33 -17.47 14.39
CA VAL A 85 -9.83 -16.10 14.73
C VAL A 85 -10.89 -15.29 15.53
N GLY A 86 -11.45 -14.12 15.16
CA GLY A 86 -12.54 -13.46 15.95
C GLY A 86 -12.50 -11.95 16.17
N GLY A 87 -13.38 -11.36 17.00
CA GLY A 87 -13.28 -9.96 17.51
C GLY A 87 -12.81 -8.81 16.57
N ARG A 88 -12.25 -7.71 17.13
CA ARG A 88 -11.94 -6.43 16.46
C ARG A 88 -10.49 -6.26 15.91
N THR A 89 -10.28 -6.49 14.61
CA THR A 89 -9.10 -6.18 13.73
C THR A 89 -8.84 -4.68 13.41
N HIS A 90 -7.84 -4.37 12.55
CA HIS A 90 -7.70 -3.22 11.61
C HIS A 90 -6.32 -3.16 10.89
N SER A 91 -6.29 -2.60 9.67
CA SER A 91 -5.13 -2.14 8.85
C SER A 91 -4.25 -3.20 8.15
N LEU A 92 -3.84 -2.97 6.89
CA LEU A 92 -3.35 -4.02 5.96
C LEU A 92 -2.15 -3.61 5.04
N PHE A 93 -1.30 -4.57 4.58
CA PHE A 93 -0.17 -4.38 3.63
C PHE A 93 -0.15 -5.20 2.31
N ASN A 94 0.80 -6.13 2.12
CA ASN A 94 1.53 -6.24 0.83
C ASN A 94 2.34 -7.56 0.57
N PHE A 95 2.75 -7.74 -0.71
CA PHE A 95 3.66 -8.64 -1.44
C PHE A 95 3.46 -10.17 -1.47
N ASN A 96 3.70 -10.69 -2.68
CA ASN A 96 3.92 -12.06 -3.18
C ASN A 96 3.04 -13.25 -2.73
N GLY A 97 2.46 -13.33 -1.53
CA GLY A 97 1.58 -14.44 -1.15
C GLY A 97 0.94 -14.31 0.24
N THR A 98 0.75 -15.44 0.94
CA THR A 98 0.44 -15.60 2.38
C THR A 98 -0.51 -14.59 3.01
N PRO A 99 -1.79 -14.96 3.15
CA PRO A 99 -2.76 -14.09 3.80
C PRO A 99 -2.60 -13.93 5.31
N TYR A 100 -3.11 -12.79 5.78
CA TYR A 100 -3.33 -12.50 7.18
C TYR A 100 -4.75 -12.93 7.59
N PHE A 101 -4.91 -14.21 7.97
CA PHE A 101 -6.15 -14.87 8.42
C PHE A 101 -6.77 -14.38 9.76
N VAL A 102 -6.47 -13.15 10.16
CA VAL A 102 -6.48 -12.50 11.49
C VAL A 102 -7.80 -12.34 12.24
N SER A 103 -7.72 -12.23 13.58
CA SER A 103 -8.41 -11.19 14.38
C SER A 103 -8.43 -11.49 15.90
N GLN A 104 -9.32 -12.30 16.52
CA GLN A 104 -9.40 -12.45 18.01
C GLN A 104 -10.00 -13.76 18.59
N PHE A 105 -9.20 -14.82 18.72
CA PHE A 105 -9.41 -15.95 19.65
C PHE A 105 -8.07 -16.57 20.05
N SER A 106 -8.06 -17.42 21.08
CA SER A 106 -6.87 -18.14 21.55
C SER A 106 -7.08 -19.64 21.53
N PRO A 107 -6.22 -20.41 20.86
CA PRO A 107 -6.18 -21.85 21.02
C PRO A 107 -5.72 -22.31 22.42
N PHE A 108 -5.72 -21.45 23.44
CA PHE A 108 -5.38 -21.72 24.85
C PHE A 108 -6.37 -21.12 25.89
N SER A 109 -7.16 -20.08 25.57
CA SER A 109 -7.75 -19.16 26.59
C SER A 109 -8.87 -18.22 26.09
N GLN A 110 -9.45 -17.37 26.97
CA GLN A 110 -10.50 -16.38 26.65
C GLN A 110 -10.22 -15.01 27.31
N ASP A 111 -9.60 -14.08 26.55
CA ASP A 111 -8.93 -12.87 27.06
C ASP A 111 -8.52 -11.92 25.88
N THR A 112 -7.36 -11.24 25.83
CA THR A 112 -7.12 -10.06 24.94
C THR A 112 -5.66 -9.79 24.49
N SER A 113 -5.07 -10.54 23.52
CA SER A 113 -3.70 -10.26 23.00
C SER A 113 -3.23 -10.94 21.69
N ASP A 114 -2.55 -10.22 20.80
CA ASP A 114 -2.44 -10.39 19.33
C ASP A 114 -1.41 -11.42 18.81
N LYS A 115 -1.55 -12.72 19.08
CA LYS A 115 -0.62 -13.76 18.60
C LYS A 115 -0.61 -13.88 17.07
N LEU A 116 0.56 -13.85 16.42
CA LEU A 116 0.73 -14.24 15.00
C LEU A 116 0.53 -15.78 14.83
N TRP A 117 0.39 -16.34 13.61
CA TRP A 117 0.14 -17.77 13.41
C TRP A 117 1.00 -18.33 12.25
N LYS A 118 1.44 -19.58 12.40
CA LYS A 118 1.96 -20.56 11.43
C LYS A 118 1.01 -20.84 10.26
N SER A 119 1.58 -21.29 9.14
CA SER A 119 1.08 -22.24 8.14
C SER A 119 2.31 -22.77 7.37
N ASP A 120 2.11 -23.64 6.37
CA ASP A 120 3.17 -24.06 5.44
C ASP A 120 2.68 -24.21 3.98
N GLY A 121 1.44 -23.79 3.67
CA GLY A 121 0.88 -23.90 2.30
C GLY A 121 0.56 -25.35 1.86
N THR A 122 0.41 -26.22 2.86
CA THR A 122 0.19 -27.67 2.80
C THR A 122 -1.32 -28.01 2.80
N ALA A 123 -1.72 -29.27 3.05
CA ALA A 123 -3.08 -29.59 3.51
C ALA A 123 -3.19 -29.48 5.05
N GLU A 124 -2.15 -28.90 5.66
CA GLU A 124 -1.82 -28.85 7.07
C GLU A 124 -1.32 -27.44 7.47
N GLY A 125 -1.83 -26.37 6.84
CA GLY A 125 -1.62 -24.98 7.28
C GLY A 125 -2.29 -24.66 8.63
N THR A 126 -3.20 -25.54 9.09
CA THR A 126 -3.46 -25.91 10.51
C THR A 126 -2.68 -27.16 10.91
N VAL A 127 -2.19 -27.20 12.16
CA VAL A 127 -1.84 -28.47 12.84
C VAL A 127 -2.39 -28.52 14.27
N LEU A 128 -2.08 -27.63 15.21
CA LEU A 128 -1.18 -26.45 15.19
C LEU A 128 0.27 -26.82 15.59
N VAL A 129 1.24 -26.17 14.94
CA VAL A 129 2.69 -26.31 15.25
C VAL A 129 3.15 -25.36 16.35
N ALA A 130 2.43 -24.26 16.62
CA ALA A 130 2.78 -23.30 17.66
C ALA A 130 1.66 -23.08 18.68
N GLY A 131 2.07 -22.53 19.83
CA GLY A 131 1.43 -22.65 21.13
C GLY A 131 2.01 -21.62 22.11
N ASP A 132 1.22 -21.23 23.10
CA ASP A 132 1.73 -20.40 24.21
C ASP A 132 2.54 -21.26 25.20
N SER A 133 3.46 -20.69 25.97
CA SER A 133 4.48 -21.45 26.69
C SER A 133 4.69 -21.07 28.17
N GLY A 134 3.83 -20.22 28.73
CA GLY A 134 3.77 -20.00 30.19
C GLY A 134 4.55 -18.79 30.69
N SER A 135 4.85 -17.83 29.82
CA SER A 135 4.59 -16.41 30.06
C SER A 135 5.18 -15.67 31.29
N GLN A 136 6.47 -15.26 31.25
CA GLN A 136 7.08 -14.32 32.22
C GLN A 136 6.63 -12.85 32.02
N PRO A 137 6.78 -11.97 33.03
CA PRO A 137 6.57 -10.53 32.91
C PRO A 137 7.91 -9.74 32.82
N PRO A 138 7.88 -8.41 32.58
CA PRO A 138 6.78 -7.60 32.03
C PRO A 138 6.79 -7.61 30.49
N ARG A 139 5.62 -7.63 29.84
CA ARG A 139 5.49 -8.12 28.46
C ARG A 139 4.33 -7.52 27.59
N PRO A 140 4.39 -7.71 26.24
CA PRO A 140 2.84 -7.31 24.78
C PRO A 140 2.39 -5.85 24.63
N THR A 141 1.92 -5.35 23.46
CA THR A 141 1.31 -4.00 23.27
C THR A 141 0.86 -3.60 21.82
N PHE A 142 1.47 -2.60 21.14
CA PHE A 142 0.68 -1.59 20.37
C PHE A 142 1.31 -1.04 19.05
N PHE A 143 0.51 -0.36 18.20
CA PHE A 143 0.36 -0.63 16.74
C PHE A 143 0.69 0.47 15.68
N SER A 144 1.62 0.23 14.73
CA SER A 144 1.76 0.94 13.42
C SER A 144 2.63 0.23 12.31
N GLY A 145 3.59 0.93 11.65
CA GLY A 145 4.75 0.51 10.81
C GLY A 145 4.64 -0.42 9.58
N PHE A 146 3.47 -0.51 8.95
CA PHE A 146 3.21 -1.33 7.74
C PHE A 146 3.82 -0.79 6.42
N THR A 147 4.07 -1.68 5.44
CA THR A 147 5.04 -1.46 4.34
C THR A 147 4.75 -2.18 3.00
N VAL A 148 5.76 -2.30 2.10
CA VAL A 148 5.79 -2.94 0.77
C VAL A 148 7.19 -3.56 0.58
N VAL A 149 7.32 -4.89 0.39
CA VAL A 149 8.57 -5.63 0.71
C VAL A 149 8.64 -7.05 0.07
N ASN A 150 9.44 -8.03 0.57
CA ASN A 150 9.51 -9.43 0.06
C ASN A 150 10.10 -10.56 0.99
N ASP A 151 9.31 -11.27 1.80
CA ASP A 151 8.95 -12.70 1.50
C ASP A 151 8.82 -13.84 2.56
N THR A 152 9.09 -13.93 3.88
CA THR A 152 9.53 -13.14 5.05
C THR A 152 8.59 -12.09 5.60
N ILE A 153 8.16 -12.28 6.86
CA ILE A 153 7.74 -11.31 7.91
C ILE A 153 8.78 -10.22 8.28
N PHE A 154 8.57 -9.40 9.31
CA PHE A 154 9.49 -8.62 10.18
C PHE A 154 8.60 -7.57 10.89
N PHE A 155 8.87 -7.07 12.10
CA PHE A 155 8.14 -5.88 12.57
C PHE A 155 8.97 -4.87 13.46
N VAL A 156 8.38 -3.86 14.14
CA VAL A 156 8.92 -3.02 15.28
C VAL A 156 7.98 -2.76 16.51
N SER A 157 8.25 -3.33 17.68
CA SER A 157 7.54 -3.01 18.96
C SER A 157 8.21 -3.63 20.21
N LYS A 158 7.66 -3.38 21.42
CA LYS A 158 7.96 -2.19 22.28
C LYS A 158 7.96 -2.48 23.82
N PHE A 159 9.08 -2.73 24.52
CA PHE A 159 9.07 -3.04 25.98
C PHE A 159 8.60 -1.86 26.80
N ASP A 160 7.40 -1.89 27.39
CA ASP A 160 6.85 -0.81 28.25
C ASP A 160 6.92 0.57 27.57
N ILE A 161 8.03 1.28 27.75
CA ILE A 161 8.39 2.56 27.12
C ILE A 161 9.41 2.47 25.96
N GLN A 162 10.12 1.35 25.82
CA GLN A 162 11.14 1.10 24.81
C GLN A 162 10.49 0.83 23.47
N TRP A 163 10.87 1.53 22.41
CA TRP A 163 10.70 0.97 21.09
C TRP A 163 11.82 -0.02 20.85
N SER A 164 11.43 -1.09 20.15
CA SER A 164 12.05 -2.40 20.23
C SER A 164 11.69 -3.20 18.97
N LEU A 165 12.18 -4.44 18.79
CA LEU A 165 11.60 -5.33 17.75
C LEU A 165 11.89 -6.85 17.84
N TRP A 166 11.42 -7.65 16.85
CA TRP A 166 11.70 -9.08 16.62
C TRP A 166 11.57 -9.56 15.12
N LYS A 167 12.20 -10.70 14.74
CA LYS A 167 12.14 -11.43 13.42
C LYS A 167 11.73 -12.91 13.64
N SER A 168 12.04 -13.95 12.83
CA SER A 168 11.87 -15.40 13.13
C SER A 168 12.27 -16.37 12.02
N ASP A 169 12.33 -17.69 12.29
CA ASP A 169 11.90 -18.69 11.29
C ASP A 169 11.04 -19.80 11.94
N GLY A 170 11.59 -20.63 12.85
CA GLY A 170 10.85 -21.75 13.48
C GLY A 170 11.56 -22.54 14.59
N THR A 171 12.78 -23.06 14.40
CA THR A 171 13.57 -23.72 15.47
C THR A 171 13.85 -22.75 16.62
N PRO A 172 13.46 -23.02 17.89
CA PRO A 172 13.68 -22.06 18.97
C PRO A 172 15.14 -21.73 19.30
N ALA A 173 16.12 -22.49 18.77
CA ALA A 173 17.56 -22.25 18.83
C ALA A 173 18.00 -20.78 19.09
N GLY A 174 17.70 -19.77 18.25
CA GLY A 174 16.99 -19.78 16.98
C GLY A 174 15.86 -18.74 16.86
N THR A 175 14.73 -18.93 17.58
CA THR A 175 13.54 -18.06 17.48
C THR A 175 13.11 -17.43 18.83
N VAL A 176 13.01 -16.08 18.92
CA VAL A 176 13.70 -15.23 19.92
C VAL A 176 13.34 -13.70 19.98
N ARG A 177 14.25 -12.71 19.72
CA ARG A 177 14.14 -11.31 20.23
C ARG A 177 15.06 -10.23 19.53
N ILE A 178 14.61 -9.01 19.12
CA ILE A 178 15.46 -7.95 18.44
C ILE A 178 15.77 -6.54 19.06
N ARG A 179 15.12 -5.81 20.00
CA ARG A 179 15.68 -4.45 20.38
C ARG A 179 15.24 -3.70 21.67
N THR A 180 16.05 -2.84 22.34
CA THR A 180 15.91 -2.57 23.82
C THR A 180 16.09 -1.12 24.42
N TRP A 181 15.63 0.03 23.89
CA TRP A 181 15.96 1.38 24.51
C TRP A 181 14.92 2.08 25.42
N CYS A 182 14.14 3.03 24.88
CA CYS A 182 13.15 3.89 25.55
C CYS A 182 12.37 4.66 24.47
N CYS A 183 11.48 5.55 24.91
CA CYS A 183 11.09 6.80 24.26
C CYS A 183 10.50 6.72 22.83
N TRP A 184 11.32 6.58 21.79
CA TRP A 184 10.99 7.04 20.42
C TRP A 184 10.95 5.91 19.40
N SER A 185 9.91 5.92 18.56
CA SER A 185 9.65 4.88 17.56
C SER A 185 10.30 5.17 16.21
N PRO A 186 10.69 4.10 15.50
CA PRO A 186 10.67 3.98 14.06
C PRO A 186 9.28 4.06 13.46
N SER A 187 9.09 5.03 12.57
CA SER A 187 8.09 5.05 11.50
C SER A 187 8.83 5.36 10.20
N ASN A 188 8.14 5.49 9.06
CA ASN A 188 8.73 5.71 7.74
C ASN A 188 9.64 4.59 7.24
N LEU A 189 9.23 3.32 7.39
CA LEU A 189 9.82 2.10 6.81
C LEU A 189 9.23 1.81 5.42
N THR A 190 9.87 1.00 4.56
CA THR A 190 9.23 0.19 3.49
C THR A 190 10.12 -1.02 3.07
N ALA A 191 11.02 -0.88 2.10
CA ALA A 191 11.94 -1.87 1.47
C ALA A 191 13.16 -1.05 1.00
N VAL A 192 14.47 -1.31 1.21
CA VAL A 192 15.41 -0.14 1.21
C VAL A 192 16.81 -0.33 0.58
N GLY A 193 17.03 0.37 -0.54
CA GLY A 193 18.21 0.29 -1.42
C GLY A 193 19.56 0.51 -0.73
N GLY A 194 20.26 -0.58 -0.49
CA GLY A 194 21.56 -0.62 0.19
C GLY A 194 21.51 -0.20 1.67
N THR A 195 20.33 -0.21 2.31
CA THR A 195 20.01 0.76 3.37
C THR A 195 18.84 0.35 4.28
N LEU A 196 18.57 1.13 5.34
CA LEU A 196 17.31 1.10 6.12
C LEU A 196 16.52 2.42 6.08
N PHE A 197 17.21 3.58 6.17
CA PHE A 197 16.69 4.96 6.26
C PHE A 197 15.18 5.10 6.62
N PHE A 198 14.83 5.50 7.86
CA PHE A 198 13.47 5.77 8.38
C PHE A 198 13.58 6.60 9.70
N THR A 199 12.50 6.98 10.41
CA THR A 199 12.59 7.84 11.63
C THR A 199 13.35 7.23 12.80
N GLN A 200 14.17 7.99 13.53
CA GLN A 200 14.47 7.71 14.94
C GLN A 200 14.97 8.96 15.71
N LEU A 201 14.42 9.29 16.87
CA LEU A 201 14.87 10.45 17.67
C LEU A 201 15.91 10.04 18.73
N ARG A 202 17.11 10.66 18.72
CA ARG A 202 18.32 10.18 19.42
C ARG A 202 19.10 11.22 20.26
N PRO A 203 18.44 11.91 21.20
CA PRO A 203 19.08 12.93 22.05
C PRO A 203 20.19 12.41 22.97
N ASP A 204 20.30 11.09 23.16
CA ASP A 204 21.28 10.43 24.03
C ASP A 204 22.73 10.48 23.49
N ILE A 205 22.88 10.51 22.17
CA ILE A 205 24.15 10.78 21.48
C ILE A 205 24.25 12.26 21.06
N GLY A 206 23.34 13.09 21.59
CA GLY A 206 23.26 14.53 21.39
C GLY A 206 22.43 14.99 20.20
N VAL A 207 21.67 14.10 19.55
CA VAL A 207 21.17 14.32 18.18
C VAL A 207 19.65 14.39 18.00
N GLY A 208 19.24 14.87 16.83
CA GLY A 208 17.85 15.05 16.42
C GLY A 208 17.23 13.81 15.74
N ILE A 209 16.77 14.01 14.51
CA ILE A 209 16.08 13.06 13.63
C ILE A 209 16.44 13.48 12.18
N GLU A 210 17.31 12.75 11.44
CA GLU A 210 17.84 13.07 10.05
C GLU A 210 18.07 11.91 8.99
N LEU A 211 19.08 10.99 8.90
CA LEU A 211 19.04 9.79 7.95
C LEU A 211 19.71 8.43 8.39
N TRP A 212 19.02 7.26 8.40
CA TRP A 212 19.33 6.01 9.18
C TRP A 212 20.45 5.10 8.58
N LYS A 213 20.63 3.83 9.01
CA LYS A 213 20.70 2.55 8.23
C LYS A 213 21.45 1.38 8.92
N SER A 214 21.05 0.10 8.75
CA SER A 214 21.81 -1.09 9.21
C SER A 214 21.42 -2.44 8.51
N ASP A 215 21.68 -3.64 9.08
CA ASP A 215 22.03 -4.96 8.49
C ASP A 215 21.08 -6.20 8.55
N GLY A 216 21.08 -6.96 9.63
CA GLY A 216 20.64 -8.36 9.74
C GLY A 216 20.88 -8.94 11.14
N THR A 217 21.50 -8.11 11.99
CA THR A 217 22.81 -8.41 12.58
C THR A 217 23.24 -7.25 13.50
N THR A 218 24.51 -7.27 13.93
CA THR A 218 25.17 -6.22 14.70
C THR A 218 26.73 -6.26 14.56
N GLU A 219 27.40 -5.71 13.55
CA GLU A 219 28.76 -4.98 13.72
C GLU A 219 29.15 -1.98 13.57
N GLY A 220 28.34 -1.02 12.99
CA GLY A 220 27.56 -0.04 13.75
C GLY A 220 26.11 -0.19 13.33
N THR A 221 25.12 -0.31 14.22
CA THR A 221 23.85 -0.97 13.83
C THR A 221 22.63 -0.08 13.56
N VAL A 222 22.89 1.14 13.11
CA VAL A 222 22.03 2.27 13.44
C VAL A 222 21.91 3.39 12.40
N LEU A 223 22.79 4.38 12.23
CA LEU A 223 22.47 5.63 11.46
C LEU A 223 23.58 6.00 10.42
N VAL A 224 23.75 7.23 9.86
CA VAL A 224 24.95 7.48 8.98
C VAL A 224 25.74 8.84 8.98
N LYS A 225 25.19 10.07 9.14
CA LYS A 225 26.01 11.31 9.44
C LYS A 225 25.23 12.54 10.09
N ASP A 226 25.75 13.62 10.82
CA ASP A 226 24.92 14.88 11.22
C ASP A 226 25.16 16.44 10.90
N ILE A 227 24.40 17.05 9.89
CA ILE A 227 24.35 18.40 9.17
C ILE A 227 22.95 19.14 9.20
N ASN A 228 21.92 18.83 10.00
CA ASN A 228 21.47 19.82 11.00
C ASN A 228 22.25 19.70 12.34
N PRO A 229 23.53 20.12 12.42
CA PRO A 229 24.48 19.64 13.43
C PRO A 229 24.02 19.82 14.89
N GLY A 230 24.41 18.85 15.74
CA GLY A 230 24.02 18.82 17.14
C GLY A 230 22.60 18.29 17.36
N ALA A 231 21.88 18.85 18.34
CA ALA A 231 20.52 18.44 18.69
C ALA A 231 19.46 19.05 17.74
N GLY A 232 19.74 19.03 16.43
CA GLY A 232 19.00 19.77 15.41
C GLY A 232 17.67 19.13 15.03
N SER A 233 17.72 18.04 14.26
CA SER A 233 16.58 17.45 13.53
C SER A 233 15.96 18.35 12.47
N SER A 234 15.24 17.72 11.55
CA SER A 234 14.38 18.42 10.63
C SER A 234 12.91 17.98 10.69
N GLY A 235 12.56 16.71 10.43
CA GLY A 235 11.17 16.19 10.45
C GLY A 235 10.69 15.19 9.35
N PRO A 236 9.58 14.40 9.56
CA PRO A 236 9.17 13.21 8.76
C PRO A 236 7.84 13.21 7.97
N SER A 237 7.69 12.26 7.02
CA SER A 237 6.60 11.24 6.87
C SER A 237 7.08 10.05 6.00
N ASN A 238 6.26 9.09 5.55
CA ASN A 238 6.58 7.66 5.28
C ASN A 238 7.70 7.26 4.24
N LEU A 239 7.69 6.03 3.69
CA LEU A 239 8.78 5.47 2.83
C LEU A 239 8.40 4.91 1.44
N THR A 240 9.36 4.99 0.52
CA THR A 240 9.22 5.18 -0.94
C THR A 240 9.64 4.04 -1.89
N ASP A 241 8.71 3.25 -2.41
CA ASP A 241 8.84 2.08 -3.33
C ASP A 241 9.74 2.34 -4.60
N VAL A 242 11.09 2.46 -4.54
CA VAL A 242 11.89 3.10 -5.65
C VAL A 242 12.51 2.24 -6.76
N ASN A 243 13.60 1.50 -6.50
CA ASN A 243 14.89 1.47 -7.26
C ASN A 243 16.06 2.27 -6.61
N GLY A 244 15.86 2.80 -5.40
CA GLY A 244 16.83 3.35 -4.45
C GLY A 244 17.39 4.78 -4.62
N THR A 245 17.01 5.58 -5.62
CA THR A 245 18.06 6.27 -6.48
C THR A 245 18.54 7.93 -6.21
N LEU A 246 17.91 7.87 -4.92
CA LEU A 246 16.85 8.63 -4.15
C LEU A 246 17.28 9.82 -3.27
N PHE A 247 16.40 10.84 -3.13
CA PHE A 247 16.69 12.12 -2.43
C PHE A 247 15.71 12.51 -1.30
N PHE A 248 16.03 13.50 -0.44
CA PHE A 248 15.60 13.66 0.99
C PHE A 248 15.80 15.09 1.64
N ARG A 249 14.77 15.61 2.35
CA ARG A 249 14.41 16.92 3.02
C ARG A 249 15.26 18.21 2.90
N ALA A 250 14.73 19.40 3.22
CA ALA A 250 15.48 20.65 3.49
C ALA A 250 14.73 21.59 4.46
N PHE A 251 15.48 22.38 5.26
CA PHE A 251 15.03 23.35 6.30
C PHE A 251 16.22 24.15 6.91
N ARG A 252 17.37 24.29 6.21
CA ARG A 252 18.66 24.81 6.71
C ARG A 252 18.56 26.12 7.49
N PRO A 253 19.00 26.13 8.75
CA PRO A 253 19.23 27.38 9.46
C PRO A 253 20.15 28.39 8.73
N ASP A 254 21.47 28.16 8.62
CA ASP A 254 22.50 29.21 8.41
C ASP A 254 22.21 30.34 7.42
N THR A 255 22.05 30.00 6.13
CA THR A 255 21.82 30.93 5.02
C THR A 255 20.32 31.15 4.81
N GLY A 256 19.48 30.48 5.60
CA GLY A 256 18.31 29.78 5.09
C GLY A 256 18.70 28.63 4.15
N THR A 257 17.76 28.18 3.33
CA THR A 257 17.03 27.00 3.77
C THR A 257 17.34 25.69 3.01
N GLU A 258 18.09 25.70 1.90
CA GLU A 258 18.23 24.50 1.04
C GLU A 258 19.67 24.09 0.58
N LEU A 259 19.75 23.21 -0.44
CA LEU A 259 20.74 22.12 -0.58
C LEU A 259 21.77 22.24 -1.74
N TRP A 260 22.94 21.59 -1.59
CA TRP A 260 24.04 21.57 -2.57
C TRP A 260 24.50 20.13 -2.95
N LYS A 261 25.53 19.92 -3.80
CA LYS A 261 25.66 18.71 -4.68
C LYS A 261 26.12 17.43 -3.95
N SER A 262 26.22 16.28 -4.64
CA SER A 262 25.47 15.09 -4.23
C SER A 262 26.16 13.72 -4.38
N ASP A 263 27.36 13.49 -3.81
CA ASP A 263 28.17 12.34 -4.25
C ASP A 263 29.04 11.51 -3.26
N GLY A 264 29.69 12.02 -2.18
CA GLY A 264 30.47 11.18 -1.23
C GLY A 264 31.91 11.60 -0.83
N THR A 265 32.96 10.84 -1.20
CA THR A 265 34.30 10.85 -0.55
C THR A 265 35.57 10.79 -1.43
N ALA A 266 35.55 10.16 -2.61
CA ALA A 266 36.64 10.23 -3.63
C ALA A 266 36.60 11.56 -4.43
N GLU A 267 36.23 11.63 -5.73
CA GLU A 267 36.13 12.89 -6.52
C GLU A 267 34.73 13.22 -7.12
N GLY A 268 34.03 14.28 -6.65
CA GLY A 268 32.71 14.72 -7.19
C GLY A 268 31.87 15.76 -6.40
N THR A 269 31.44 15.49 -5.15
CA THR A 269 30.36 16.22 -4.42
C THR A 269 30.59 17.72 -4.14
N VAL A 270 29.54 18.41 -3.64
CA VAL A 270 29.37 19.86 -3.30
C VAL A 270 28.98 20.77 -4.50
N LEU A 271 28.39 21.95 -4.22
CA LEU A 271 27.93 23.04 -5.12
C LEU A 271 26.68 22.82 -5.99
N VAL A 272 25.57 23.50 -5.61
CA VAL A 272 24.35 23.69 -6.44
C VAL A 272 23.83 25.12 -6.44
N LYS A 273 23.54 25.69 -5.27
CA LYS A 273 22.59 26.81 -5.09
C LYS A 273 21.13 26.41 -5.41
N ASP A 274 20.44 25.75 -4.48
CA ASP A 274 19.16 26.27 -3.94
C ASP A 274 18.70 27.59 -4.61
N ILE A 275 17.76 27.54 -5.56
CA ILE A 275 17.17 28.73 -6.21
C ILE A 275 15.81 29.19 -5.58
N ASN A 276 15.55 29.01 -4.28
CA ASN A 276 14.52 29.79 -3.52
C ASN A 276 15.22 30.62 -2.44
N PRO A 277 16.28 31.32 -2.86
CA PRO A 277 17.57 31.06 -2.27
C PRO A 277 17.62 31.47 -0.81
N GLY A 278 18.17 30.61 0.05
CA GLY A 278 18.45 30.95 1.43
C GLY A 278 17.18 31.24 2.24
N ALA A 279 17.18 32.39 2.93
CA ALA A 279 16.29 32.76 4.04
C ALA A 279 14.84 33.12 3.64
N ALA A 280 14.19 32.17 2.97
CA ALA A 280 12.77 32.18 2.64
C ALA A 280 11.98 31.19 3.51
N SER A 281 10.65 31.11 3.33
CA SER A 281 9.70 30.34 4.17
C SER A 281 9.72 28.82 3.88
N SER A 282 10.89 28.28 3.53
CA SER A 282 11.02 27.02 2.82
C SER A 282 10.94 25.77 3.70
N GLY A 283 10.70 24.62 3.08
CA GLY A 283 10.66 23.33 3.74
C GLY A 283 9.72 22.31 3.09
N PRO A 284 10.07 21.71 1.93
CA PRO A 284 9.62 20.39 1.46
C PRO A 284 8.29 19.71 1.93
N SER A 285 7.32 19.32 1.06
CA SER A 285 6.06 18.61 1.49
C SER A 285 5.55 17.58 0.45
N ASN A 286 5.33 16.32 0.90
CA ASN A 286 4.83 15.09 0.23
C ASN A 286 5.56 14.60 -1.04
N LEU A 287 5.54 13.28 -1.33
CA LEU A 287 6.25 12.59 -2.45
C LEU A 287 5.64 11.25 -2.87
N THR A 288 5.62 10.96 -4.17
CA THR A 288 5.63 9.63 -4.86
C THR A 288 6.07 9.90 -6.35
N ASN A 289 6.40 8.99 -7.28
CA ASN A 289 7.39 9.29 -8.37
C ASN A 289 7.27 8.57 -9.76
N VAL A 290 8.06 8.99 -10.77
CA VAL A 290 8.09 8.51 -12.21
C VAL A 290 8.90 7.23 -12.50
N ASN A 291 8.61 6.64 -13.66
CA ASN A 291 9.38 5.78 -14.60
C ASN A 291 10.91 6.00 -14.76
N GLY A 292 11.56 6.88 -13.99
CA GLY A 292 13.00 7.15 -14.08
C GLY A 292 13.42 8.62 -14.21
N THR A 293 12.58 9.59 -13.80
CA THR A 293 12.82 11.04 -13.99
C THR A 293 11.93 11.85 -13.07
N LEU A 294 12.16 13.11 -12.75
CA LEU A 294 11.25 13.85 -11.84
C LEU A 294 11.29 15.38 -12.05
N PHE A 295 10.25 16.00 -12.62
CA PHE A 295 9.67 17.30 -12.21
C PHE A 295 8.92 17.24 -10.88
N PHE A 296 8.75 18.38 -10.22
CA PHE A 296 8.09 18.51 -8.93
C PHE A 296 7.61 19.97 -8.68
N THR A 297 6.87 20.23 -7.59
CA THR A 297 6.34 21.58 -7.28
C THR A 297 6.57 22.11 -5.85
N ALA A 298 6.87 23.42 -5.74
CA ALA A 298 6.51 24.36 -4.65
C ALA A 298 6.76 25.82 -5.14
N PHE A 299 6.95 26.87 -4.30
CA PHE A 299 6.98 28.33 -4.68
C PHE A 299 7.98 28.70 -5.76
N ARG A 300 9.18 29.13 -5.39
CA ARG A 300 9.72 30.37 -5.94
C ARG A 300 8.70 31.52 -5.90
N PRO A 301 9.05 32.65 -5.26
CA PRO A 301 8.18 33.82 -5.19
C PRO A 301 7.67 34.36 -6.54
N ASP A 302 8.32 34.03 -7.65
CA ASP A 302 7.98 34.48 -9.00
C ASP A 302 6.97 33.59 -9.75
N THR A 303 6.84 32.32 -9.39
CA THR A 303 5.94 31.37 -10.07
C THR A 303 4.79 30.88 -9.21
N GLY A 304 4.60 31.36 -7.98
CA GLY A 304 3.63 30.74 -7.07
C GLY A 304 4.04 29.31 -6.74
N TYR A 305 3.22 28.52 -6.03
CA TYR A 305 3.59 27.13 -5.69
C TYR A 305 3.53 26.22 -6.95
N GLU A 306 4.43 26.43 -7.93
CA GLU A 306 4.52 25.80 -9.24
C GLU A 306 5.94 25.29 -9.60
N LEU A 307 6.12 23.99 -9.85
CA LEU A 307 6.66 23.55 -11.14
C LEU A 307 8.22 23.57 -11.40
N TRP A 308 9.06 24.41 -10.76
CA TRP A 308 10.56 24.33 -10.86
C TRP A 308 11.13 23.05 -10.22
N LYS A 309 12.19 22.43 -10.80
CA LYS A 309 12.74 21.11 -10.39
C LYS A 309 14.28 21.11 -10.17
N SER A 310 14.92 19.94 -10.09
CA SER A 310 16.36 19.66 -9.95
C SER A 310 16.71 18.25 -10.46
N ASP A 311 17.98 17.97 -10.79
CA ASP A 311 18.41 16.74 -11.49
C ASP A 311 19.95 16.47 -11.48
N GLY A 312 20.84 17.14 -10.71
CA GLY A 312 22.31 16.83 -10.72
C GLY A 312 23.31 18.00 -10.58
N THR A 313 24.08 18.41 -11.61
CA THR A 313 24.90 19.66 -11.68
C THR A 313 24.33 20.67 -12.70
N GLU A 314 23.61 21.67 -12.21
CA GLU A 314 23.22 22.94 -12.87
C GLU A 314 22.72 22.89 -14.35
N GLN A 315 21.79 21.98 -14.70
CA GLN A 315 21.08 21.91 -16.01
C GLN A 315 19.60 21.43 -15.95
N GLY A 316 19.28 20.23 -15.42
CA GLY A 316 17.90 19.73 -15.10
C GLY A 316 17.20 20.45 -13.91
N THR A 317 17.57 21.72 -13.75
CA THR A 317 17.21 22.85 -12.87
C THR A 317 15.72 23.20 -12.77
N VAL A 318 14.79 22.42 -13.34
CA VAL A 318 13.85 23.05 -14.30
C VAL A 318 12.33 23.00 -14.02
N LEU A 319 11.75 24.21 -14.09
CA LEU A 319 10.40 24.58 -14.55
C LEU A 319 10.43 24.60 -16.10
N VAL A 320 9.53 25.29 -16.82
CA VAL A 320 9.76 26.10 -18.05
C VAL A 320 8.41 26.59 -18.61
N LYS A 321 7.34 25.80 -18.42
CA LYS A 321 5.96 26.32 -18.42
C LYS A 321 5.65 26.95 -17.06
N ASP A 322 4.43 27.38 -16.81
CA ASP A 322 3.93 28.01 -15.57
C ASP A 322 2.42 28.15 -15.81
N ILE A 323 1.56 27.31 -15.18
CA ILE A 323 0.19 27.12 -15.69
C ILE A 323 -0.80 28.14 -15.11
N GLU A 324 -0.55 28.58 -13.87
CA GLU A 324 -1.17 29.77 -13.28
C GLU A 324 -0.11 30.89 -13.24
N PRO A 325 0.03 31.69 -14.32
CA PRO A 325 1.28 32.38 -14.58
C PRO A 325 1.65 33.48 -13.56
N GLY A 326 2.91 33.47 -13.13
CA GLY A 326 3.49 34.46 -12.23
C GLY A 326 3.26 34.14 -10.75
N ALA A 327 3.17 35.15 -9.90
CA ALA A 327 3.02 35.00 -8.44
C ALA A 327 1.59 34.58 -8.00
N GLY A 328 0.99 33.61 -8.71
CA GLY A 328 -0.26 32.94 -8.37
C GLY A 328 -0.04 31.72 -7.49
N SER A 329 -0.75 30.63 -7.78
CA SER A 329 -0.47 29.22 -7.41
C SER A 329 -1.66 28.39 -7.91
N SER A 330 -1.45 27.56 -8.92
CA SER A 330 -2.21 26.32 -9.03
C SER A 330 -2.01 25.43 -7.79
N SER A 331 -0.82 25.54 -7.19
CA SER A 331 -0.34 24.97 -5.94
C SER A 331 0.18 23.51 -5.87
N PRO A 332 0.61 22.82 -6.97
CA PRO A 332 1.00 21.41 -7.01
C PRO A 332 1.94 20.79 -5.96
N GLY A 333 2.07 19.46 -6.06
CA GLY A 333 2.02 18.55 -4.90
C GLY A 333 1.14 17.31 -5.15
N ASN A 334 1.45 16.52 -6.18
CA ASN A 334 0.90 15.21 -6.55
C ASN A 334 1.92 14.50 -7.46
N LEU A 335 2.55 13.39 -7.03
CA LEU A 335 3.70 12.80 -7.72
C LEU A 335 3.71 11.21 -7.64
N ALA A 336 4.04 10.37 -8.69
CA ALA A 336 3.74 8.89 -8.99
C ALA A 336 3.51 8.40 -10.50
N ASN A 337 4.10 7.28 -11.04
CA ASN A 337 3.95 6.56 -12.39
C ASN A 337 3.90 5.00 -12.33
N VAL A 338 3.51 4.11 -13.31
CA VAL A 338 2.37 3.85 -14.26
C VAL A 338 2.14 4.36 -15.71
N LYS A 339 3.08 4.21 -16.65
CA LYS A 339 2.93 4.05 -18.14
C LYS A 339 2.25 5.05 -19.11
N GLY A 340 1.09 5.68 -18.83
CA GLY A 340 0.27 6.42 -19.83
C GLY A 340 0.39 7.97 -19.98
N THR A 341 -0.61 8.75 -19.53
CA THR A 341 -0.90 10.14 -20.00
C THR A 341 -1.20 11.23 -18.94
N LEU A 342 -1.16 10.89 -17.64
CA LEU A 342 -1.20 11.70 -16.41
C LEU A 342 -2.47 12.45 -15.91
N MET A 343 -2.60 12.52 -14.56
CA MET A 343 -3.62 13.21 -13.74
C MET A 343 -3.04 13.83 -12.43
N PHE A 344 -3.88 14.48 -11.62
CA PHE A 344 -3.70 15.43 -10.51
C PHE A 344 -5.05 15.88 -9.90
N SER A 345 -5.19 17.10 -9.31
CA SER A 345 -6.41 17.89 -8.99
C SER A 345 -6.28 19.47 -9.33
N ALA A 346 -6.80 20.37 -10.42
CA ALA A 346 -6.42 21.54 -11.52
C ALA A 346 -6.57 23.13 -11.64
N LEU A 347 -5.80 24.04 -11.01
CA LEU A 347 -6.12 25.49 -11.01
C LEU A 347 -5.27 26.18 -12.03
N GLN A 348 -5.79 26.09 -13.22
CA GLN A 348 -5.76 27.21 -14.14
C GLN A 348 -6.99 28.11 -13.89
N ALA A 349 -6.74 29.41 -13.71
CA ALA A 349 -7.79 30.41 -13.72
C ALA A 349 -8.61 30.34 -15.02
N GLY A 350 -9.94 30.32 -14.88
CA GLY A 350 -10.88 30.14 -15.98
C GLY A 350 -11.44 28.73 -16.11
N THR A 351 -10.73 27.70 -15.63
CA THR A 351 -11.25 26.34 -15.47
C THR A 351 -11.51 25.98 -14.00
N GLY A 352 -11.15 26.82 -13.02
CA GLY A 352 -11.23 26.37 -11.61
C GLY A 352 -10.27 25.20 -11.39
N ARG A 353 -10.40 24.35 -10.36
CA ARG A 353 -9.41 23.27 -10.09
C ARG A 353 -9.74 21.98 -10.98
N GLU A 354 -9.64 22.05 -12.37
CA GLU A 354 -10.16 21.19 -13.55
C GLU A 354 -9.21 20.76 -14.77
N LEU A 355 -9.42 19.63 -15.52
CA LEU A 355 -8.44 18.50 -15.87
C LEU A 355 -7.50 18.46 -17.15
N TRP A 356 -6.25 17.91 -17.01
CA TRP A 356 -5.11 17.81 -17.98
C TRP A 356 -4.29 16.47 -18.13
N ARG A 357 -3.71 16.22 -19.34
CA ARG A 357 -2.64 15.22 -19.67
C ARG A 357 -1.17 15.75 -19.55
N SER A 358 -0.13 14.89 -19.58
CA SER A 358 1.33 15.26 -19.55
C SER A 358 2.33 14.19 -20.04
N ASP A 359 3.60 14.59 -20.29
CA ASP A 359 4.71 13.72 -20.76
C ASP A 359 6.11 13.93 -20.10
N GLY A 360 6.45 15.15 -19.70
CA GLY A 360 7.86 15.54 -19.47
C GLY A 360 8.19 16.99 -19.81
N THR A 361 7.39 17.65 -20.65
CA THR A 361 7.81 18.78 -21.50
C THR A 361 6.82 19.96 -21.40
N PRO A 362 7.15 21.17 -21.94
CA PRO A 362 6.21 22.29 -21.88
C PRO A 362 5.10 22.17 -22.94
N ASP A 363 5.31 21.36 -23.97
CA ASP A 363 4.32 21.05 -24.99
C ASP A 363 3.30 20.01 -24.50
N GLY A 364 3.74 18.99 -23.75
CA GLY A 364 2.91 17.85 -23.35
C GLY A 364 1.96 18.07 -22.17
N THR A 365 2.23 19.04 -21.30
CA THR A 365 1.42 19.33 -20.09
C THR A 365 0.21 20.18 -20.44
N VAL A 366 -0.96 19.58 -20.66
CA VAL A 366 -2.14 20.29 -21.22
C VAL A 366 -3.49 19.79 -20.69
N LEU A 367 -4.35 20.72 -20.27
CA LEU A 367 -5.79 20.51 -20.04
C LEU A 367 -6.38 19.84 -21.28
N VAL A 368 -7.32 18.90 -21.14
CA VAL A 368 -8.30 18.66 -22.21
C VAL A 368 -9.68 18.23 -21.69
N LYS A 369 -9.91 18.18 -20.38
CA LYS A 369 -11.28 18.13 -19.83
C LYS A 369 -11.43 18.97 -18.58
N ASP A 370 -11.95 20.15 -18.79
CA ASP A 370 -12.81 20.84 -17.83
C ASP A 370 -14.11 20.03 -17.61
N ILE A 371 -14.34 19.56 -16.39
CA ILE A 371 -15.50 18.73 -16.02
C ILE A 371 -16.65 19.60 -15.53
N VAL A 372 -16.43 20.49 -14.54
CA VAL A 372 -17.42 21.48 -14.10
C VAL A 372 -17.14 22.83 -14.77
N SER A 373 -17.64 22.95 -16.01
CA SER A 373 -17.33 24.02 -16.96
C SER A 373 -17.14 25.43 -16.39
N GLY A 374 -16.03 26.06 -16.77
CA GLY A 374 -15.65 27.38 -16.31
C GLY A 374 -15.01 27.31 -14.91
N ASN A 375 -15.08 28.38 -14.12
CA ASN A 375 -14.29 28.45 -12.89
C ASN A 375 -14.92 27.74 -11.66
N SER A 376 -15.25 26.45 -11.80
CA SER A 376 -15.65 25.51 -10.73
C SER A 376 -14.72 24.29 -10.75
N SER A 377 -14.95 23.26 -9.92
CA SER A 377 -13.95 22.19 -9.75
C SER A 377 -14.54 20.84 -9.31
N SER A 378 -13.84 19.71 -9.56
CA SER A 378 -14.47 18.39 -9.84
C SER A 378 -14.14 17.14 -8.96
N SER A 379 -13.71 17.29 -7.71
CA SER A 379 -14.12 16.41 -6.56
C SER A 379 -13.47 15.09 -6.06
N PRO A 380 -12.34 14.53 -6.51
CA PRO A 380 -11.61 13.49 -5.76
C PRO A 380 -10.13 13.72 -5.37
N ALA A 381 -9.65 12.86 -4.45
CA ALA A 381 -8.26 12.41 -4.46
C ALA A 381 -8.17 11.10 -5.30
N ALA A 382 -7.99 9.92 -4.71
CA ALA A 382 -8.29 8.61 -5.31
C ALA A 382 -7.37 7.95 -6.38
N LEU A 383 -6.55 8.66 -7.16
CA LEU A 383 -5.83 8.13 -8.35
C LEU A 383 -4.89 6.91 -8.09
N THR A 384 -5.36 5.64 -8.17
CA THR A 384 -4.58 4.50 -7.60
C THR A 384 -4.07 3.40 -8.55
N ALA A 385 -2.84 2.92 -8.35
CA ALA A 385 -1.82 2.52 -9.36
C ALA A 385 -1.99 1.23 -10.23
N VAL A 386 -3.19 0.67 -10.40
CA VAL A 386 -3.44 -0.78 -10.54
C VAL A 386 -2.66 -1.62 -11.60
N GLY A 387 -3.26 -2.11 -12.69
CA GLY A 387 -2.60 -2.81 -13.82
C GLY A 387 -3.49 -2.93 -15.07
N GLY A 388 -3.23 -2.13 -16.12
CA GLY A 388 -4.06 -1.92 -17.32
C GLY A 388 -3.91 -0.50 -17.89
N THR A 389 -4.77 0.48 -17.53
CA THR A 389 -4.58 1.92 -17.80
C THR A 389 -5.31 2.94 -16.86
N LEU A 390 -6.65 3.02 -16.75
CA LEU A 390 -7.42 4.07 -16.00
C LEU A 390 -8.87 3.64 -15.58
N PHE A 391 -9.60 4.48 -14.81
CA PHE A 391 -11.08 4.69 -14.67
C PHE A 391 -11.39 5.39 -13.32
N PHE A 392 -11.71 6.70 -13.31
CA PHE A 392 -11.41 7.70 -12.17
C PHE A 392 -12.90 8.33 -11.93
N THR A 393 -13.34 8.81 -10.75
CA THR A 393 -14.26 9.95 -10.47
C THR A 393 -14.10 11.24 -11.28
N ALA A 394 -15.22 11.94 -11.42
CA ALA A 394 -15.31 13.32 -10.96
C ALA A 394 -16.64 13.56 -10.21
N SER A 395 -16.81 14.76 -9.66
CA SER A 395 -18.14 15.35 -9.57
C SER A 395 -18.44 16.11 -10.86
N ASP A 396 -19.70 16.02 -11.23
CA ASP A 396 -20.40 17.08 -11.91
C ASP A 396 -21.22 17.90 -10.87
N SER A 397 -22.26 18.62 -11.27
CA SER A 397 -22.96 19.65 -10.47
C SER A 397 -23.90 19.21 -9.29
N GLY A 398 -25.19 19.53 -9.28
CA GLY A 398 -25.94 19.69 -8.01
C GLY A 398 -26.41 18.43 -7.22
N THR A 399 -26.36 17.21 -7.76
CA THR A 399 -27.60 16.39 -7.70
C THR A 399 -27.50 14.84 -7.62
N GLY A 400 -26.36 14.18 -7.33
CA GLY A 400 -26.28 12.69 -7.27
C GLY A 400 -25.13 12.01 -8.06
N THR A 401 -25.28 11.41 -9.27
CA THR A 401 -24.22 11.29 -10.35
C THR A 401 -24.63 10.89 -11.80
N GLU A 402 -24.03 11.47 -12.85
CA GLU A 402 -24.10 11.02 -14.27
C GLU A 402 -23.06 9.90 -14.49
N LEU A 403 -21.78 10.26 -14.34
CA LEU A 403 -20.54 9.50 -14.55
C LEU A 403 -19.99 9.41 -16.01
N TRP A 404 -19.09 10.36 -16.36
CA TRP A 404 -18.48 10.62 -17.68
C TRP A 404 -17.04 10.05 -17.80
N LYS A 405 -16.38 9.79 -18.96
CA LYS A 405 -15.06 9.07 -19.06
C LYS A 405 -14.20 9.32 -20.33
N SER A 406 -12.90 8.91 -20.41
CA SER A 406 -11.99 9.18 -21.58
C SER A 406 -10.71 8.34 -21.83
N ASP A 407 -10.02 8.63 -22.96
CA ASP A 407 -9.73 7.67 -24.07
C ASP A 407 -8.31 7.66 -24.68
N GLY A 408 -7.48 8.69 -24.46
CA GLY A 408 -6.14 8.81 -25.07
C GLY A 408 -6.02 9.68 -26.31
N THR A 409 -7.13 10.19 -26.88
CA THR A 409 -7.12 11.01 -28.09
C THR A 409 -7.98 12.29 -28.01
N GLU A 410 -9.30 12.11 -28.11
CA GLU A 410 -10.31 13.10 -28.55
C GLU A 410 -11.77 12.67 -28.24
N ALA A 411 -12.01 11.44 -27.74
CA ALA A 411 -13.32 10.80 -27.75
C ALA A 411 -13.57 9.82 -26.57
N GLY A 412 -14.00 10.34 -25.42
CA GLY A 412 -14.14 9.58 -24.17
C GLY A 412 -15.33 8.67 -23.78
N THR A 413 -16.61 8.74 -24.25
CA THR A 413 -17.38 9.81 -24.98
C THR A 413 -18.93 9.91 -24.83
N VAL A 414 -19.73 8.87 -24.55
CA VAL A 414 -21.03 8.65 -25.27
C VAL A 414 -22.42 9.00 -24.63
N LEU A 415 -22.51 9.64 -23.44
CA LEU A 415 -23.76 10.07 -22.71
C LEU A 415 -24.56 8.95 -22.00
N VAL A 416 -25.15 9.20 -20.80
CA VAL A 416 -25.64 8.13 -19.88
C VAL A 416 -27.16 7.81 -19.85
N ARG A 417 -27.94 8.35 -18.90
CA ARG A 417 -29.07 7.66 -18.22
C ARG A 417 -29.82 8.62 -17.28
N ASP A 418 -31.01 8.22 -16.82
CA ASP A 418 -31.57 8.62 -15.51
C ASP A 418 -31.98 7.37 -14.71
N ILE A 419 -31.53 7.25 -13.45
CA ILE A 419 -31.96 6.23 -12.47
C ILE A 419 -32.13 6.77 -11.05
N HIS A 420 -32.23 8.09 -10.85
CA HIS A 420 -31.80 8.68 -9.59
C HIS A 420 -32.90 9.46 -8.86
N PRO A 421 -33.92 8.82 -8.26
CA PRO A 421 -35.42 9.90 -7.68
C PRO A 421 -35.11 11.02 -6.64
N GLY A 422 -33.84 11.21 -6.24
CA GLY A 422 -33.40 12.12 -5.16
C GLY A 422 -31.87 12.09 -4.91
N PRO A 423 -31.21 13.24 -4.66
CA PRO A 423 -29.76 13.44 -4.87
C PRO A 423 -28.83 13.10 -3.69
N GLY A 424 -27.57 12.70 -3.97
CA GLY A 424 -26.45 12.73 -2.99
C GLY A 424 -25.17 11.96 -3.36
N ASP A 425 -24.07 12.28 -2.66
CA ASP A 425 -22.69 12.09 -3.16
C ASP A 425 -21.57 11.96 -2.10
N SER A 426 -21.68 12.61 -0.94
CA SER A 426 -20.98 12.29 0.33
C SER A 426 -19.43 12.22 0.33
N ASN A 427 -18.78 11.06 0.56
CA ASN A 427 -17.31 10.91 0.72
C ASN A 427 -16.77 9.59 0.13
N PRO A 428 -15.81 9.61 -0.81
CA PRO A 428 -15.16 8.40 -1.32
C PRO A 428 -13.82 8.09 -0.61
N THR A 429 -13.47 6.79 -0.40
CA THR A 429 -12.38 6.38 0.51
C THR A 429 -11.56 5.16 0.08
N THR A 430 -10.39 4.97 0.73
CA THR A 430 -9.64 3.69 0.71
C THR A 430 -9.28 3.09 -0.66
N LEU A 431 -9.03 3.93 -1.66
CA LEU A 431 -8.44 3.48 -2.93
C LEU A 431 -6.99 3.05 -2.70
N THR A 432 -6.52 2.08 -3.48
CA THR A 432 -5.36 1.26 -3.12
C THR A 432 -4.85 0.37 -4.27
N SER A 433 -4.56 -0.89 -3.99
CA SER A 433 -3.37 -1.52 -4.51
C SER A 433 -3.40 -3.05 -4.35
N GLY A 434 -4.42 -3.68 -3.73
CA GLY A 434 -4.54 -5.16 -3.65
C GLY A 434 -5.68 -5.86 -4.43
N MET A 435 -5.35 -6.63 -5.50
CA MET A 435 -6.20 -7.55 -6.31
C MET A 435 -7.10 -6.91 -7.38
N GLY A 436 -7.35 -7.61 -8.49
CA GLY A 436 -8.41 -7.29 -9.45
C GLY A 436 -8.28 -5.93 -10.16
N LYS A 437 -9.24 -5.03 -9.91
CA LYS A 437 -9.42 -3.71 -10.55
C LYS A 437 -10.34 -2.79 -9.74
N LEU A 438 -11.59 -2.65 -10.15
CA LEU A 438 -12.45 -1.59 -9.70
C LEU A 438 -13.17 -2.02 -8.41
N PHE A 439 -12.50 -1.94 -7.26
CA PHE A 439 -13.04 -2.28 -5.94
C PHE A 439 -13.59 -1.04 -5.21
N PHE A 440 -14.59 -1.15 -4.33
CA PHE A 440 -15.38 0.02 -3.88
C PHE A 440 -15.58 0.17 -2.35
N SER A 441 -16.08 1.33 -1.90
CA SER A 441 -16.48 1.83 -0.56
C SER A 441 -17.23 3.18 -0.75
N ALA A 442 -17.82 3.82 0.28
CA ALA A 442 -18.57 5.08 0.16
C ALA A 442 -18.96 5.67 1.54
N SER A 443 -19.91 6.62 1.62
CA SER A 443 -20.58 6.99 2.89
C SER A 443 -22.04 7.51 2.72
N PRO A 444 -23.05 6.68 2.35
CA PRO A 444 -24.46 7.07 2.34
C PRO A 444 -25.01 7.49 3.73
N PRO A 445 -26.14 8.22 3.80
CA PRO A 445 -26.65 8.86 5.03
C PRO A 445 -27.39 7.89 5.98
N SER A 446 -26.99 6.63 5.99
CA SER A 446 -27.48 5.56 6.88
C SER A 446 -26.33 4.58 7.14
N THR A 447 -25.71 4.10 6.07
CA THR A 447 -24.49 3.29 6.03
C THR A 447 -23.25 4.20 6.00
N GLY A 448 -23.05 4.96 7.08
CA GLY A 448 -22.21 6.18 7.16
C GLY A 448 -20.71 6.10 6.83
N SER A 449 -20.17 4.95 6.44
CA SER A 449 -18.81 4.72 5.93
C SER A 449 -18.74 3.55 4.94
N GLU A 450 -19.90 3.12 4.42
CA GLU A 450 -20.11 1.84 3.74
C GLU A 450 -20.57 2.03 2.26
N PRO A 451 -20.53 0.98 1.40
CA PRO A 451 -20.07 1.12 -0.02
C PRO A 451 -21.06 1.49 -1.15
N TRP A 452 -20.61 1.51 -2.43
CA TRP A 452 -21.49 1.47 -3.63
C TRP A 452 -20.94 0.79 -4.92
N THR A 453 -21.76 0.69 -5.99
CA THR A 453 -21.86 -0.42 -7.07
C THR A 453 -20.73 -0.35 -9.88
N SER A 454 -20.32 -1.41 -10.67
CA SER A 454 -20.13 -1.55 -12.13
C SER A 454 -18.92 -0.89 -12.79
N ASP A 455 -18.56 -1.44 -13.96
CA ASP A 455 -17.63 -0.81 -14.89
C ASP A 455 -18.18 -0.71 -16.34
N GLY A 456 -19.27 -1.44 -16.67
CA GLY A 456 -20.14 -1.23 -17.84
C GLY A 456 -19.67 -1.74 -19.21
N THR A 457 -20.51 -2.55 -19.88
CA THR A 457 -20.47 -2.73 -21.36
C THR A 457 -21.83 -3.22 -21.90
N GLU A 458 -22.49 -4.15 -21.20
CA GLU A 458 -23.76 -4.80 -21.56
C GLU A 458 -24.83 -4.66 -20.44
N ALA A 459 -24.43 -4.19 -19.24
CA ALA A 459 -25.30 -3.70 -18.17
C ALA A 459 -24.56 -2.66 -17.29
N GLY A 460 -25.32 -1.91 -16.48
CA GLY A 460 -24.85 -0.84 -15.59
C GLY A 460 -24.98 -1.16 -14.09
N THR A 461 -25.64 -0.29 -13.32
CA THR A 461 -25.84 -0.35 -11.85
C THR A 461 -27.00 -1.24 -11.33
N VAL A 462 -26.91 -1.70 -10.05
CA VAL A 462 -27.33 -3.07 -9.61
C VAL A 462 -27.44 -3.28 -8.06
N LEU A 463 -27.64 -4.54 -7.57
CA LEU A 463 -27.95 -4.98 -6.18
C LEU A 463 -27.32 -6.37 -5.82
N LEU A 464 -26.70 -6.56 -4.62
CA LEU A 464 -25.76 -7.68 -4.30
C LEU A 464 -25.86 -8.51 -2.94
N LYS A 465 -25.30 -8.12 -1.74
CA LYS A 465 -25.20 -8.93 -0.45
C LYS A 465 -25.40 -8.25 0.95
N ASP A 466 -26.34 -8.77 1.76
CA ASP A 466 -27.12 -8.26 2.96
C ASP A 466 -26.39 -7.33 3.99
N ILE A 467 -27.09 -6.49 4.79
CA ILE A 467 -26.49 -5.49 5.72
C ILE A 467 -27.02 -5.36 7.15
N ASN A 468 -26.07 -5.15 8.06
CA ASN A 468 -26.17 -4.64 9.42
C ASN A 468 -27.31 -3.59 9.56
N PRO A 469 -28.42 -3.91 10.24
CA PRO A 469 -29.80 -3.52 9.94
C PRO A 469 -30.07 -2.17 9.25
N GLY A 470 -29.80 -2.08 7.94
CA GLY A 470 -30.12 -0.92 7.06
C GLY A 470 -29.45 0.43 7.41
N ALA A 471 -28.67 0.49 8.49
CA ALA A 471 -28.07 1.71 9.05
C ALA A 471 -26.71 1.40 9.71
N GLY A 472 -26.02 0.38 9.18
CA GLY A 472 -24.84 -0.20 9.79
C GLY A 472 -23.57 0.06 9.00
N SER A 473 -22.55 0.50 9.72
CA SER A 473 -21.19 0.66 9.23
C SER A 473 -20.22 -0.27 9.93
N SER A 474 -19.07 -0.48 9.31
CA SER A 474 -18.27 -1.68 9.57
C SER A 474 -16.82 -1.60 9.04
N TYR A 475 -16.47 -0.52 8.34
CA TYR A 475 -15.16 0.15 8.36
C TYR A 475 -13.96 -0.62 7.76
N PRO A 476 -13.96 -0.88 6.45
CA PRO A 476 -12.73 -1.18 5.70
C PRO A 476 -11.67 -0.05 5.83
N SER A 477 -10.35 -0.31 5.93
CA SER A 477 -9.30 0.77 6.03
C SER A 477 -7.81 0.33 6.07
N GLY A 478 -6.97 0.89 5.18
CA GLY A 478 -5.48 0.76 5.10
C GLY A 478 -4.97 -0.52 4.37
N LEU A 479 -4.30 -0.42 3.20
CA LEU A 479 -4.28 -1.48 2.16
C LEU A 479 -3.17 -1.34 1.05
N VAL A 480 -2.59 -2.44 0.50
CA VAL A 480 -1.58 -2.51 -0.61
C VAL A 480 -1.52 -3.86 -1.44
N ARG A 481 -0.62 -4.02 -2.44
CA ARG A 481 -0.52 -5.13 -3.47
C ARG A 481 0.11 -6.47 -3.11
N VAL A 482 -0.16 -7.59 -3.82
CA VAL A 482 0.42 -8.95 -3.55
C VAL A 482 0.47 -9.97 -4.75
N ASN A 483 -0.50 -10.90 -4.89
CA ASN A 483 -0.59 -12.01 -5.88
C ASN A 483 -2.05 -12.28 -6.35
N LYS A 484 -2.96 -12.72 -5.45
CA LYS A 484 -4.42 -12.73 -5.64
C LYS A 484 -5.35 -12.96 -4.41
N THR A 485 -4.96 -13.55 -3.26
CA THR A 485 -5.94 -13.85 -2.18
C THR A 485 -6.24 -12.69 -1.24
N LEU A 486 -7.33 -12.02 -1.54
CA LEU A 486 -7.72 -10.71 -1.07
C LEU A 486 -8.04 -10.48 0.46
N PHE A 487 -7.38 -11.16 1.42
CA PHE A 487 -7.73 -11.17 2.86
C PHE A 487 -7.49 -9.81 3.59
N PHE A 488 -8.41 -9.40 4.48
CA PHE A 488 -8.29 -8.19 5.31
C PHE A 488 -9.31 -8.02 6.48
N THR A 489 -9.39 -6.89 7.18
CA THR A 489 -10.26 -6.69 8.38
C THR A 489 -11.52 -5.83 8.17
N ALA A 490 -12.72 -6.38 8.41
CA ALA A 490 -14.03 -5.74 8.18
C ALA A 490 -15.05 -6.17 9.26
N SER A 491 -16.09 -5.39 9.59
CA SER A 491 -16.81 -5.56 10.88
C SER A 491 -18.22 -6.16 10.87
N ARG A 492 -18.51 -6.78 12.02
CA ARG A 492 -19.77 -7.32 12.50
C ARG A 492 -20.10 -6.69 13.86
N PRO A 493 -21.38 -6.45 14.23
CA PRO A 493 -21.71 -5.87 15.55
C PRO A 493 -21.21 -6.70 16.75
N ASP A 494 -21.32 -8.02 16.67
CA ASP A 494 -21.03 -8.98 17.75
C ASP A 494 -19.64 -9.63 17.67
N THR A 495 -19.22 -10.15 16.50
CA THR A 495 -17.83 -10.63 16.31
C THR A 495 -16.82 -9.50 16.11
N GLY A 496 -17.21 -8.22 16.10
CA GLY A 496 -16.30 -7.09 15.92
C GLY A 496 -15.72 -6.99 14.51
N ARG A 497 -14.62 -6.23 14.35
CA ARG A 497 -13.85 -6.09 13.09
C ARG A 497 -13.06 -7.35 12.70
N GLU A 498 -13.76 -8.46 12.56
CA GLU A 498 -13.26 -9.80 12.28
C GLU A 498 -12.42 -9.85 10.97
N LEU A 499 -11.78 -10.98 10.70
CA LEU A 499 -11.81 -11.45 9.32
C LEU A 499 -13.17 -12.06 9.02
N TRP A 500 -13.62 -11.85 7.80
CA TRP A 500 -14.86 -12.45 7.31
C TRP A 500 -14.68 -12.82 5.80
N LYS A 501 -15.63 -12.88 4.83
CA LYS A 501 -15.24 -13.27 3.43
C LYS A 501 -15.97 -12.67 2.19
N SER A 502 -16.18 -13.44 1.12
CA SER A 502 -15.64 -13.00 -0.18
C SER A 502 -16.60 -13.06 -1.38
N ASP A 503 -16.21 -12.59 -2.58
CA ASP A 503 -14.84 -12.20 -2.95
C ASP A 503 -14.46 -10.85 -3.57
N GLY A 504 -15.33 -9.92 -3.93
CA GLY A 504 -16.79 -9.91 -3.99
C GLY A 504 -17.36 -10.60 -5.22
N THR A 505 -17.40 -11.92 -5.25
CA THR A 505 -18.50 -12.69 -5.81
C THR A 505 -19.34 -13.27 -4.68
N GLU A 506 -19.79 -12.34 -3.83
CA GLU A 506 -20.97 -12.44 -2.97
C GLU A 506 -20.96 -13.43 -1.79
N ALA A 507 -20.39 -14.61 -1.95
CA ALA A 507 -20.84 -15.81 -1.23
C ALA A 507 -20.30 -16.04 0.18
N GLY A 508 -19.78 -15.00 0.83
CA GLY A 508 -18.78 -15.01 1.89
C GLY A 508 -19.02 -15.66 3.26
N THR A 509 -19.90 -16.65 3.45
CA THR A 509 -20.68 -16.73 4.72
C THR A 509 -20.56 -18.01 5.61
N VAL A 510 -21.54 -18.33 6.46
CA VAL A 510 -21.77 -19.58 7.26
C VAL A 510 -20.75 -20.02 8.35
N LEU A 511 -20.70 -19.33 9.49
CA LEU A 511 -19.87 -19.51 10.73
C LEU A 511 -19.09 -20.84 10.97
N VAL A 512 -17.74 -20.79 10.95
CA VAL A 512 -16.82 -21.60 11.79
C VAL A 512 -15.46 -20.91 12.16
N LYS A 513 -15.33 -19.56 12.15
CA LYS A 513 -13.99 -18.90 12.12
C LYS A 513 -13.70 -17.71 13.05
N ASP A 514 -14.55 -17.30 13.97
CA ASP A 514 -14.18 -16.42 15.10
C ASP A 514 -13.51 -17.30 16.20
N ILE A 515 -13.79 -17.11 17.50
CA ILE A 515 -14.77 -17.97 18.19
C ILE A 515 -14.98 -17.50 19.66
N VAL A 516 -15.62 -16.34 19.81
CA VAL A 516 -16.10 -15.77 21.07
C VAL A 516 -17.65 -15.68 21.09
N PRO A 517 -18.41 -16.78 20.85
CA PRO A 517 -19.88 -16.77 20.71
C PRO A 517 -20.67 -16.55 22.02
N GLY A 518 -20.04 -15.98 23.04
CA GLY A 518 -20.71 -15.20 24.09
C GLY A 518 -20.37 -13.72 23.87
N PRO A 519 -21.04 -13.02 22.94
CA PRO A 519 -20.53 -11.80 22.33
C PRO A 519 -20.59 -10.57 23.25
N GLY A 520 -19.57 -10.46 24.12
CA GLY A 520 -19.18 -9.23 24.81
C GLY A 520 -17.92 -8.59 24.21
N SER A 521 -17.45 -9.04 23.04
CA SER A 521 -16.11 -8.78 22.49
C SER A 521 -16.04 -7.73 21.38
N GLY A 522 -17.05 -7.64 20.49
CA GLY A 522 -16.91 -6.97 19.20
C GLY A 522 -16.52 -5.48 19.21
N ALA A 523 -16.78 -4.77 20.31
CA ALA A 523 -16.53 -3.33 20.43
C ALA A 523 -15.04 -2.92 20.54
N GLY A 524 -14.13 -3.87 20.82
CA GLY A 524 -12.71 -3.59 21.08
C GLY A 524 -12.35 -3.66 22.58
N SER A 525 -11.19 -4.17 23.02
CA SER A 525 -10.03 -4.80 22.36
C SER A 525 -9.29 -3.98 21.28
N GLY A 526 -7.97 -4.19 21.14
CA GLY A 526 -7.11 -3.34 20.29
C GLY A 526 -5.84 -3.96 19.67
N PRO A 527 -5.91 -5.11 18.97
CA PRO A 527 -4.85 -5.64 18.07
C PRO A 527 -4.61 -4.77 16.82
N GLY A 528 -3.71 -5.14 15.90
CA GLY A 528 -3.60 -4.42 14.61
C GLY A 528 -2.45 -4.74 13.64
N PHE A 529 -2.64 -4.26 12.40
CA PHE A 529 -1.71 -4.26 11.27
C PHE A 529 -1.26 -5.65 10.76
N LEU A 530 -1.60 -5.91 9.51
CA LEU A 530 -1.62 -7.22 8.86
C LEU A 530 -0.95 -7.08 7.48
N THR A 531 0.00 -7.91 7.05
CA THR A 531 0.98 -7.53 5.91
C THR A 531 0.62 -8.77 4.90
N ALA A 532 1.43 -9.35 3.99
CA ALA A 532 1.24 -10.63 3.29
C ALA A 532 2.66 -11.23 2.98
N VAL A 533 2.84 -12.43 2.39
CA VAL A 533 4.19 -13.07 2.21
C VAL A 533 4.29 -14.16 1.13
N ASN A 534 5.37 -14.30 0.36
CA ASN A 534 5.52 -15.42 -0.58
C ASN A 534 5.35 -16.82 0.10
N GLY A 535 4.20 -17.49 -0.14
CA GLY A 535 3.72 -18.62 0.68
C GLY A 535 2.19 -18.78 0.64
N THR A 536 1.57 -19.77 1.32
CA THR A 536 1.45 -20.04 2.78
C THR A 536 0.36 -19.20 3.49
N LEU A 537 0.37 -19.01 4.83
CA LEU A 537 -0.70 -18.36 5.62
C LEU A 537 -0.18 -17.88 7.01
N PHE A 538 -0.05 -16.58 7.29
CA PHE A 538 0.63 -16.05 8.50
C PHE A 538 -0.09 -14.83 9.06
N PHE A 539 -0.53 -14.83 10.33
CA PHE A 539 -1.60 -13.90 10.74
C PHE A 539 -1.75 -13.61 12.25
N THR A 540 -1.95 -12.34 12.67
CA THR A 540 -2.15 -11.81 14.05
C THR A 540 -3.55 -12.11 14.66
N VAL A 541 -3.68 -12.44 15.94
CA VAL A 541 -4.95 -12.84 16.59
C VAL A 541 -5.00 -12.61 18.12
N TYR A 542 -5.96 -11.82 18.59
CA TYR A 542 -6.16 -11.38 19.98
C TYR A 542 -6.85 -12.40 20.92
N HIS A 543 -6.14 -12.94 21.92
CA HIS A 543 -6.63 -13.44 23.23
C HIS A 543 -5.40 -13.73 24.15
N TYR A 544 -5.55 -14.02 25.44
CA TYR A 544 -4.52 -13.98 26.52
C TYR A 544 -4.05 -12.56 26.90
N SER A 545 -3.05 -12.41 27.78
CA SER A 545 -2.64 -11.12 28.36
C SER A 545 -1.37 -10.53 27.74
N GLY A 546 -1.04 -10.95 26.52
CA GLY A 546 0.01 -10.41 25.66
C GLY A 546 0.40 -11.33 24.47
N ASP A 547 0.66 -10.71 23.32
CA ASP A 547 0.62 -11.10 21.90
C ASP A 547 1.79 -12.03 21.43
N VAL A 548 1.58 -13.30 20.99
CA VAL A 548 2.66 -14.29 20.58
C VAL A 548 2.49 -15.18 19.30
N LEU A 549 2.44 -16.53 19.32
CA LEU A 549 2.37 -17.38 18.09
C LEU A 549 1.58 -18.71 18.17
N TRP A 550 0.69 -18.97 17.19
CA TRP A 550 -0.12 -20.20 16.98
C TRP A 550 -0.06 -20.75 15.51
N LYS A 551 -1.03 -21.49 14.94
CA LYS A 551 -1.04 -22.00 13.51
C LYS A 551 -2.42 -22.50 13.02
N SER A 552 -3.06 -21.91 12.00
CA SER A 552 -4.40 -22.36 11.52
C SER A 552 -4.89 -21.84 10.16
N ASP A 553 -5.01 -22.76 9.18
CA ASP A 553 -6.03 -22.71 8.13
C ASP A 553 -6.83 -24.03 8.08
N GLY A 554 -6.30 -25.10 7.47
CA GLY A 554 -6.74 -26.50 7.60
C GLY A 554 -5.54 -27.46 7.46
N THR A 555 -5.57 -28.71 7.92
CA THR A 555 -6.66 -29.51 8.48
C THR A 555 -6.51 -29.64 10.01
N GLU A 556 -7.60 -29.94 10.73
CA GLU A 556 -7.59 -30.05 12.20
C GLU A 556 -6.87 -31.33 12.70
N ALA A 557 -6.06 -31.21 13.77
CA ALA A 557 -5.38 -32.36 14.38
C ALA A 557 -5.06 -32.24 15.89
N GLY A 558 -4.55 -31.10 16.37
CA GLY A 558 -4.11 -30.94 17.77
C GLY A 558 -3.32 -29.64 18.02
N THR A 559 -2.37 -29.65 18.95
CA THR A 559 -1.50 -28.48 19.28
C THR A 559 -0.12 -28.92 19.78
N VAL A 560 0.94 -28.24 19.34
CA VAL A 560 2.28 -28.18 19.98
C VAL A 560 2.78 -26.73 19.98
N LEU A 561 3.88 -26.39 20.68
CA LEU A 561 4.29 -25.01 20.99
C LEU A 561 5.64 -24.57 20.38
N VAL A 562 5.73 -23.30 19.94
CA VAL A 562 6.94 -22.71 19.31
C VAL A 562 7.17 -21.23 19.66
N LYS A 563 6.27 -20.26 19.34
CA LYS A 563 6.58 -18.83 19.53
C LYS A 563 5.63 -17.94 20.35
N ASP A 564 5.29 -18.44 21.54
CA ASP A 564 5.57 -17.65 22.75
C ASP A 564 7.08 -17.48 22.97
N ILE A 565 7.54 -16.26 23.26
CA ILE A 565 8.98 -15.93 23.33
C ILE A 565 9.53 -16.04 24.75
N TYR A 566 8.78 -15.82 25.85
CA TYR A 566 9.40 -15.64 27.17
C TYR A 566 8.57 -16.23 28.32
N GLN A 567 9.07 -17.31 28.96
CA GLN A 567 8.28 -18.26 29.73
C GLN A 567 8.69 -18.50 31.20
N GLY A 568 7.70 -18.75 32.06
CA GLY A 568 7.85 -19.05 33.50
C GLY A 568 7.21 -18.03 34.46
N GLY A 569 5.96 -17.62 34.24
CA GLY A 569 5.31 -16.58 35.04
C GLY A 569 3.78 -16.44 34.82
N PRO A 570 3.22 -15.21 34.91
CA PRO A 570 1.79 -14.97 34.81
C PRO A 570 1.32 -14.15 33.58
N GLN A 571 2.20 -13.60 32.73
CA GLN A 571 1.85 -12.52 31.80
C GLN A 571 2.31 -12.73 30.34
N GLY A 572 1.38 -12.57 29.40
CA GLY A 572 1.66 -12.49 27.98
C GLY A 572 2.55 -11.29 27.56
N SER A 573 3.17 -11.51 26.42
CA SER A 573 4.16 -10.87 25.49
C SER A 573 3.83 -9.36 24.83
N TRP A 574 4.95 -7.49 24.08
CA TRP A 574 5.02 -6.17 23.24
C TRP A 574 5.05 -6.12 21.63
N ILE A 575 3.98 -5.90 20.84
CA ILE A 575 3.92 -6.21 19.34
C ILE A 575 3.61 -5.02 18.38
N SER A 576 3.96 -5.14 17.08
CA SER A 576 3.56 -4.36 15.85
C SER A 576 4.70 -3.81 14.94
N ASN A 577 4.41 -2.94 13.94
CA ASN A 577 5.24 -2.23 12.92
C ASN A 577 5.87 -3.05 11.77
N LEU A 578 5.05 -3.61 10.87
CA LEU A 578 5.41 -4.77 10.06
C LEU A 578 6.17 -4.48 8.73
N THR A 579 7.19 -5.29 8.42
CA THR A 579 8.22 -5.23 7.35
C THR A 579 8.52 -6.63 6.77
N ALA A 580 9.46 -6.83 5.81
CA ALA A 580 9.66 -8.16 5.16
C ALA A 580 10.81 -8.41 4.13
N VAL A 581 11.75 -9.36 4.30
CA VAL A 581 12.78 -9.78 3.28
C VAL A 581 13.33 -11.21 3.38
N ASN A 582 13.51 -11.91 2.25
CA ASN A 582 14.19 -13.23 2.09
C ASN A 582 13.39 -14.50 2.52
N GLY A 583 12.10 -14.59 2.16
CA GLY A 583 11.43 -15.89 1.94
C GLY A 583 10.98 -16.81 3.10
N THR A 584 10.71 -16.42 4.36
CA THR A 584 10.02 -17.30 5.36
C THR A 584 9.04 -16.56 6.31
N LEU A 585 9.10 -16.69 7.65
CA LEU A 585 8.18 -16.03 8.61
C LEU A 585 8.93 -15.43 9.80
N PHE A 586 8.78 -14.12 10.01
CA PHE A 586 9.58 -13.31 10.93
C PHE A 586 8.72 -12.24 11.66
N PHE A 587 8.81 -11.97 12.98
CA PHE A 587 7.78 -11.17 13.69
C PHE A 587 8.17 -10.56 15.06
N THR A 588 7.56 -9.44 15.53
CA THR A 588 8.01 -8.68 16.74
C THR A 588 7.60 -9.26 18.17
N ASP A 589 9.01 -9.92 20.40
CA ASP A 589 8.93 -9.99 21.92
C ASP A 589 10.37 -9.92 22.51
N PHE A 590 10.44 -9.47 23.76
CA PHE A 590 11.55 -9.44 24.71
C PHE A 590 11.75 -10.80 25.39
N HIS A 591 12.94 -11.39 25.26
CA HIS A 591 13.51 -12.27 26.29
C HIS A 591 14.86 -11.68 26.73
N ARG A 592 14.80 -10.51 27.36
CA ARG A 592 15.68 -9.96 28.42
C ARG A 592 17.22 -9.99 28.35
N ASP A 593 17.89 -10.94 27.70
CA ASP A 593 19.33 -11.17 27.88
C ASP A 593 20.21 -10.53 26.78
N THR A 594 19.61 -10.13 25.65
CA THR A 594 20.26 -9.47 24.49
C THR A 594 19.93 -7.95 24.34
N GLY A 595 19.35 -7.23 25.30
CA GLY A 595 18.08 -7.63 25.90
C GLY A 595 17.16 -8.30 24.86
N TRP A 596 17.18 -7.74 23.66
CA TRP A 596 16.72 -8.26 22.39
C TRP A 596 17.61 -7.67 21.25
N GLU A 597 18.16 -8.47 20.30
CA GLU A 597 19.04 -7.99 19.17
C GLU A 597 18.90 -8.66 17.74
N VAL A 598 18.61 -9.96 17.53
CA VAL A 598 18.42 -10.65 16.18
C VAL A 598 17.49 -11.91 16.31
N TRP A 599 17.14 -12.64 15.24
CA TRP A 599 16.75 -14.09 15.21
C TRP A 599 17.44 -14.73 13.98
N LYS A 600 17.69 -16.04 13.91
CA LYS A 600 17.78 -16.80 12.62
C LYS A 600 17.73 -18.31 12.88
N SER A 601 16.97 -19.04 12.06
CA SER A 601 16.34 -20.29 12.45
C SER A 601 15.83 -21.11 11.24
N ASP A 602 15.09 -22.21 11.49
CA ASP A 602 14.48 -23.12 10.53
C ASP A 602 13.12 -23.74 11.01
N GLY A 603 13.11 -24.90 11.67
CA GLY A 603 11.95 -25.77 11.92
C GLY A 603 11.22 -25.66 13.27
N THR A 604 11.56 -26.51 14.26
CA THR A 604 10.86 -26.69 15.57
C THR A 604 11.82 -27.11 16.71
N ASP A 605 11.40 -27.93 17.69
CA ASP A 605 12.17 -28.33 18.90
C ASP A 605 12.50 -27.17 19.87
N ALA A 606 13.75 -26.98 20.32
CA ALA A 606 14.09 -26.17 21.50
C ALA A 606 15.23 -25.14 21.32
N GLY A 607 15.44 -24.29 22.34
CA GLY A 607 16.40 -23.17 22.40
C GLY A 607 15.74 -21.81 22.66
N THR A 608 16.53 -20.72 22.80
CA THR A 608 16.09 -19.29 22.71
C THR A 608 17.29 -18.32 22.77
N ALA A 609 18.06 -18.21 21.67
CA ALA A 609 19.00 -17.10 21.39
C ALA A 609 18.85 -16.50 19.95
N PRO A 610 18.72 -15.15 19.77
CA PRO A 610 18.81 -14.34 18.54
C PRO A 610 19.46 -14.87 17.24
N LEU A 611 20.47 -14.17 16.76
CA LEU A 611 21.71 -14.80 16.33
C LEU A 611 22.82 -13.77 16.55
N LYS A 612 22.64 -12.52 16.08
CA LYS A 612 23.44 -11.36 16.53
C LYS A 612 22.86 -10.55 17.69
N ASP A 613 23.81 -10.06 18.46
CA ASP A 613 23.71 -9.34 19.72
C ASP A 613 25.09 -8.73 20.00
N ILE A 614 25.46 -7.63 19.33
CA ILE A 614 26.73 -6.92 19.56
C ILE A 614 26.51 -5.46 20.04
N VAL A 615 25.33 -5.16 20.57
CA VAL A 615 25.33 -4.59 21.92
C VAL A 615 25.27 -5.75 22.91
N PRO A 616 26.38 -6.48 23.13
CA PRO A 616 26.31 -7.82 23.70
C PRO A 616 25.76 -7.81 25.12
N GLY A 617 24.92 -8.79 25.43
CA GLY A 617 24.25 -8.88 26.73
C GLY A 617 22.99 -8.01 26.77
N PRO A 618 22.53 -7.51 27.93
CA PRO A 618 21.22 -6.84 28.07
C PRO A 618 21.17 -5.44 27.44
N GLY A 619 22.01 -5.19 26.44
CA GLY A 619 22.25 -3.93 25.77
C GLY A 619 20.97 -3.18 25.48
N SER A 620 20.95 -1.89 25.79
CA SER A 620 19.75 -1.03 25.71
C SER A 620 19.43 -0.63 24.27
N SER A 621 19.32 -1.62 23.38
CA SER A 621 19.72 -1.61 21.97
C SER A 621 18.92 -0.75 20.99
N TYR A 622 18.06 0.18 21.40
CA TYR A 622 17.39 1.16 20.51
C TYR A 622 16.31 0.54 19.59
N PRO A 623 15.76 1.24 18.57
CA PRO A 623 14.77 0.63 17.66
C PRO A 623 14.93 0.96 16.15
N GLY A 624 14.52 0.05 15.23
CA GLY A 624 14.75 0.33 13.80
C GLY A 624 14.62 -0.70 12.65
N ASN A 625 13.79 -1.75 12.75
CA ASN A 625 13.23 -2.54 11.62
C ASN A 625 14.16 -3.14 10.53
N LEU A 626 13.60 -4.03 9.71
CA LEU A 626 14.31 -5.03 8.88
C LEU A 626 13.79 -4.98 7.42
N ILE A 627 14.63 -5.00 6.38
CA ILE A 627 14.31 -4.34 5.10
C ILE A 627 15.25 -4.65 3.90
N GLU A 628 14.78 -4.35 2.68
CA GLU A 628 15.04 -5.07 1.41
C GLU A 628 16.17 -4.58 0.48
N VAL A 629 16.95 -5.52 -0.09
CA VAL A 629 17.71 -5.40 -1.35
C VAL A 629 17.83 -6.75 -2.10
N ASN A 630 16.71 -7.31 -2.59
CA ASN A 630 16.61 -8.42 -3.55
C ASN A 630 17.36 -9.73 -3.20
N GLY A 631 17.64 -10.00 -1.93
CA GLY A 631 18.53 -11.09 -1.48
C GLY A 631 19.62 -10.60 -0.53
N THR A 632 20.12 -9.39 -0.75
CA THR A 632 20.84 -8.61 0.27
C THR A 632 19.81 -7.96 1.20
N LEU A 633 20.16 -7.72 2.46
CA LEU A 633 19.23 -7.45 3.56
C LEU A 633 19.81 -6.43 4.54
N PHE A 634 18.95 -5.62 5.16
CA PHE A 634 19.28 -4.47 5.99
C PHE A 634 18.38 -4.43 7.26
N PHE A 635 18.92 -4.30 8.49
CA PHE A 635 18.28 -4.27 9.83
C PHE A 635 18.77 -3.10 10.72
N SER A 636 19.12 -3.35 12.01
CA SER A 636 18.89 -2.45 13.15
C SER A 636 19.20 -3.12 14.53
N ALA A 637 20.04 -2.51 15.40
CA ALA A 637 20.25 -2.84 16.84
C ALA A 637 20.90 -1.63 17.57
N PHE A 638 21.92 -1.70 18.44
CA PHE A 638 22.81 -0.49 18.62
C PHE A 638 24.31 -0.77 18.42
N HIS A 639 25.19 0.24 18.48
CA HIS A 639 26.61 -0.04 18.75
C HIS A 639 27.31 1.09 19.53
N PRO A 640 27.93 0.83 20.70
CA PRO A 640 28.57 1.89 21.49
C PRO A 640 29.68 2.69 20.78
N ASP A 641 30.47 2.05 19.90
CA ASP A 641 31.71 2.66 19.39
C ASP A 641 31.48 3.62 18.22
N THR A 642 30.64 3.21 17.29
CA THR A 642 30.17 4.02 16.16
C THR A 642 28.86 4.73 16.55
N GLY A 643 28.50 4.65 17.84
CA GLY A 643 27.31 5.22 18.45
C GLY A 643 26.07 4.77 17.74
N SER A 644 25.68 5.56 16.76
CA SER A 644 24.58 5.19 15.93
C SER A 644 24.88 5.54 14.48
N GLU A 645 25.57 4.59 13.87
CA GLU A 645 26.14 4.50 12.51
C GLU A 645 25.88 3.08 11.98
N LEU A 646 26.36 2.62 10.81
CA LEU A 646 25.54 1.77 9.90
C LEU A 646 26.12 0.38 9.47
N TRP A 647 25.41 -0.78 9.48
CA TRP A 647 25.82 -2.11 8.87
C TRP A 647 24.94 -2.60 7.66
N LYS A 648 25.27 -3.74 6.98
CA LYS A 648 24.52 -4.50 5.94
C LYS A 648 24.57 -6.03 6.12
N SER A 649 23.59 -6.77 5.57
CA SER A 649 23.46 -8.24 5.64
C SER A 649 22.90 -8.92 4.38
N ASP A 650 22.52 -10.18 4.60
CA ASP A 650 21.83 -11.20 3.79
C ASP A 650 20.78 -11.96 4.64
N GLY A 651 20.71 -11.72 5.96
CA GLY A 651 19.81 -12.38 6.92
C GLY A 651 20.50 -13.34 7.89
N THR A 652 21.80 -13.60 7.71
CA THR A 652 22.66 -14.41 8.59
C THR A 652 23.39 -13.55 9.63
N GLU A 653 23.86 -14.17 10.72
CA GLU A 653 24.71 -13.50 11.72
C GLU A 653 26.01 -12.93 11.15
N ALA A 654 26.54 -13.53 10.07
CA ALA A 654 27.84 -13.19 9.49
C ALA A 654 27.77 -12.15 8.35
N GLY A 655 26.59 -11.96 7.73
CA GLY A 655 26.29 -10.77 6.92
C GLY A 655 26.16 -9.56 7.84
N THR A 656 27.25 -9.14 8.48
CA THR A 656 27.18 -8.56 9.83
C THR A 656 27.49 -7.07 9.91
N VAL A 657 27.62 -6.38 8.78
CA VAL A 657 28.82 -5.55 8.63
C VAL A 657 28.58 -4.09 8.30
N LEU A 658 29.22 -3.19 9.04
CA LEU A 658 29.11 -1.74 8.98
C LEU A 658 29.24 -1.34 7.49
N VAL A 659 28.23 -0.77 6.81
CA VAL A 659 28.44 -0.30 5.43
C VAL A 659 29.46 0.84 5.49
N ARG A 660 29.28 1.81 6.39
CA ARG A 660 30.31 2.73 6.86
C ARG A 660 29.79 3.52 8.08
N ASP A 661 30.71 3.99 8.92
CA ASP A 661 30.47 5.05 9.91
C ASP A 661 30.89 6.39 9.26
N ILE A 662 29.98 7.37 9.14
CA ILE A 662 30.23 8.64 8.43
C ILE A 662 29.84 9.90 9.25
N ASN A 663 29.17 9.81 10.42
CA ASN A 663 29.51 10.66 11.57
C ASN A 663 30.42 9.89 12.56
N PRO A 664 31.74 9.82 12.27
CA PRO A 664 32.74 9.07 13.01
C PRO A 664 32.58 9.06 14.53
N GLY A 665 32.40 7.84 15.07
CA GLY A 665 32.44 7.56 16.49
C GLY A 665 31.06 7.61 17.18
N PRO A 666 31.01 7.79 18.51
CA PRO A 666 29.83 7.49 19.32
C PRO A 666 28.64 8.45 19.13
N ALA A 667 28.77 9.45 18.26
CA ALA A 667 27.80 10.53 18.11
C ALA A 667 26.61 10.17 17.21
N GLY A 668 26.79 9.31 16.20
CA GLY A 668 25.71 8.87 15.32
C GLY A 668 24.81 9.97 14.74
N SER A 669 23.70 9.56 14.11
CA SER A 669 23.29 10.31 12.91
C SER A 669 22.01 9.94 12.09
N GLY A 670 20.75 10.32 12.28
CA GLY A 670 20.01 11.17 13.20
C GLY A 670 18.72 10.54 13.75
N PRO A 671 17.81 9.88 12.96
CA PRO A 671 17.69 9.78 11.48
C PRO A 671 16.27 9.69 10.79
N TYR A 672 16.22 9.67 9.43
CA TYR A 672 15.12 9.46 8.42
C TYR A 672 15.55 8.65 7.15
N ASN A 673 15.02 8.92 5.92
CA ASN A 673 14.26 8.01 4.99
C ASN A 673 14.77 7.65 3.53
N LEU A 674 14.49 6.44 2.96
CA LEU A 674 14.64 5.95 1.52
C LEU A 674 13.93 4.60 1.22
N THR A 675 13.53 4.19 0.00
CA THR A 675 13.08 2.78 -0.29
C THR A 675 13.39 2.21 -1.70
N ASN A 676 13.00 0.95 -1.98
CA ASN A 676 13.37 -0.03 -3.02
C ASN A 676 12.12 -0.72 -3.62
N VAL A 677 12.12 -1.79 -4.44
CA VAL A 677 13.10 -2.84 -4.78
C VAL A 677 14.26 -2.38 -5.69
N ASN A 678 15.06 -3.31 -6.26
CA ASN A 678 16.32 -3.07 -6.99
C ASN A 678 17.36 -2.33 -6.15
N GLY A 679 17.61 -1.04 -6.40
CA GLY A 679 18.32 -0.18 -5.43
C GLY A 679 19.80 0.11 -5.65
N THR A 680 20.14 1.06 -6.52
CA THR A 680 21.35 1.93 -6.36
C THR A 680 21.01 3.13 -5.47
N LEU A 681 21.97 3.88 -4.89
CA LEU A 681 21.66 4.90 -3.86
C LEU A 681 22.45 6.21 -3.85
N PHE A 682 21.70 7.29 -3.63
CA PHE A 682 22.06 8.65 -3.22
C PHE A 682 21.82 8.85 -1.70
N PHE A 683 22.64 9.57 -0.90
CA PHE A 683 22.31 9.83 0.53
C PHE A 683 22.73 11.19 1.14
N THR A 684 21.93 11.78 2.04
CA THR A 684 22.07 13.19 2.48
C THR A 684 23.17 13.52 3.51
N ALA A 685 23.17 13.12 4.78
CA ALA A 685 22.26 12.31 5.56
C ALA A 685 22.24 12.82 7.02
N PHE A 686 22.48 14.13 7.19
CA PHE A 686 23.17 14.82 8.30
C PHE A 686 24.77 14.57 7.99
N ARG A 687 25.83 15.35 8.40
CA ARG A 687 27.31 15.14 8.70
C ARG A 687 27.90 16.31 9.57
N PRO A 688 28.93 16.25 10.44
CA PRO A 688 29.28 17.43 11.27
C PRO A 688 29.86 18.70 10.57
N GLU A 689 29.51 19.01 9.31
CA GLU A 689 30.21 20.02 8.50
C GLU A 689 29.36 21.00 7.69
N THR A 690 29.06 20.67 6.45
CA THR A 690 28.61 21.59 5.42
C THR A 690 27.10 21.82 5.52
N GLY A 691 26.44 22.36 4.50
CA GLY A 691 25.04 22.00 4.32
C GLY A 691 24.93 20.53 3.91
N TYR A 692 23.77 20.17 3.42
CA TYR A 692 23.52 18.85 2.84
C TYR A 692 24.08 18.70 1.43
N GLU A 693 25.38 18.94 1.33
CA GLU A 693 26.21 18.69 0.18
C GLU A 693 26.95 17.37 0.49
N LEU A 694 26.66 16.33 -0.29
CA LEU A 694 26.26 15.05 0.27
C LEU A 694 26.89 13.81 -0.38
N TRP A 695 26.27 12.63 -0.18
CA TRP A 695 26.82 11.28 -0.33
C TRP A 695 26.02 10.39 -1.30
N LYS A 696 26.49 9.14 -1.47
CA LYS A 696 25.86 7.98 -2.10
C LYS A 696 26.18 6.72 -1.24
N SER A 697 25.52 5.56 -1.43
CA SER A 697 25.97 4.22 -0.97
C SER A 697 24.93 3.12 -1.24
N ASP A 698 25.09 2.42 -2.36
CA ASP A 698 24.48 1.14 -2.80
C ASP A 698 24.52 -0.06 -1.82
N GLY A 699 24.81 0.16 -0.53
CA GLY A 699 25.04 -0.90 0.45
C GLY A 699 26.51 -1.30 0.57
N THR A 700 27.44 -0.52 0.02
CA THR A 700 28.90 -0.62 0.20
C THR A 700 29.53 0.61 0.85
N GLU A 701 30.74 0.39 1.37
CA GLU A 701 31.66 1.38 1.97
C GLU A 701 32.13 2.45 0.97
N GLN A 702 32.15 2.13 -0.32
CA GLN A 702 32.88 2.90 -1.35
C GLN A 702 31.96 3.49 -2.43
N GLY A 703 30.63 3.40 -2.27
CA GLY A 703 29.66 4.03 -3.17
C GLY A 703 29.60 5.56 -3.01
N THR A 704 30.75 6.30 -3.14
CA THR A 704 30.96 7.70 -2.64
C THR A 704 32.10 8.54 -3.30
N VAL A 705 31.86 9.78 -3.83
CA VAL A 705 32.87 10.69 -4.47
C VAL A 705 32.84 12.23 -4.08
N LEU A 706 33.94 13.02 -3.92
CA LEU A 706 33.99 14.42 -3.31
C LEU A 706 34.94 15.45 -4.01
N VAL A 707 34.50 16.63 -4.52
CA VAL A 707 35.48 17.63 -5.07
C VAL A 707 35.06 19.11 -5.23
N LYS A 708 33.79 19.42 -5.49
CA LYS A 708 33.29 20.66 -6.11
C LYS A 708 32.89 21.73 -5.07
N ASP A 709 33.74 22.03 -4.10
CA ASP A 709 33.40 22.91 -2.96
C ASP A 709 33.44 24.43 -3.23
N VAL A 710 32.51 25.15 -2.60
CA VAL A 710 32.47 26.62 -2.36
C VAL A 710 31.43 27.00 -1.28
N THR A 711 31.06 26.10 -0.37
CA THR A 711 29.77 26.17 0.36
C THR A 711 29.70 27.17 1.53
N PRO A 712 28.50 27.69 1.93
CA PRO A 712 28.41 28.85 2.83
C PRO A 712 28.39 28.59 4.35
N GLY A 713 27.78 27.48 4.80
CA GLY A 713 27.42 27.24 6.21
C GLY A 713 26.95 25.79 6.48
N PRO A 714 26.48 25.44 7.70
CA PRO A 714 26.53 24.08 8.22
C PRO A 714 25.20 23.29 8.41
N ASP A 715 24.01 23.80 8.06
CA ASP A 715 22.77 23.33 8.71
C ASP A 715 21.66 22.69 7.81
N SER A 716 20.55 22.23 8.46
CA SER A 716 19.33 21.44 8.10
C SER A 716 18.78 21.30 6.65
N SER A 717 19.60 21.42 5.61
CA SER A 717 19.23 21.34 4.19
C SER A 717 18.89 19.93 3.66
N GLY A 718 18.54 18.95 4.51
CA GLY A 718 18.44 17.53 4.14
C GLY A 718 17.42 16.69 4.92
N ALA A 719 17.23 15.44 4.47
CA ALA A 719 16.81 14.26 5.26
C ALA A 719 15.30 13.90 5.54
N THR A 720 14.52 13.41 4.55
CA THR A 720 13.15 12.75 4.62
C THR A 720 12.42 12.71 3.25
N PRO A 721 11.86 11.57 2.78
CA PRO A 721 10.72 11.58 1.80
C PRO A 721 9.30 11.12 2.21
N LEU A 722 8.51 10.51 1.29
CA LEU A 722 7.19 9.87 1.53
C LEU A 722 6.99 8.52 0.79
N ILE A 723 6.29 8.34 -0.36
CA ILE A 723 6.04 6.99 -0.99
C ILE A 723 6.60 6.85 -2.45
N GLY A 724 6.37 5.72 -3.15
CA GLY A 724 7.20 5.12 -4.21
C GLY A 724 7.08 5.45 -5.70
N VAL A 725 7.51 4.49 -6.55
CA VAL A 725 8.12 4.68 -7.90
C VAL A 725 8.29 3.35 -8.69
N ASN A 726 9.00 3.43 -9.82
CA ASN A 726 9.85 2.38 -10.41
C ASN A 726 11.14 2.99 -11.03
N GLY A 727 11.90 3.83 -10.30
CA GLY A 727 12.77 4.85 -10.88
C GLY A 727 13.59 5.71 -9.88
N VAL A 728 13.29 7.01 -9.78
CA VAL A 728 14.14 8.10 -9.19
C VAL A 728 13.40 8.78 -8.00
N LEU A 729 14.01 9.68 -7.19
CA LEU A 729 13.27 10.31 -6.05
C LEU A 729 13.65 11.76 -5.60
N PHE A 730 12.77 12.36 -4.76
CA PHE A 730 12.70 13.74 -4.22
C PHE A 730 12.08 13.80 -2.80
N PHE A 731 11.83 14.98 -2.17
CA PHE A 731 11.72 15.01 -0.70
C PHE A 731 10.78 15.97 0.10
N ARG A 732 10.53 15.72 1.42
CA ARG A 732 9.62 16.48 2.35
C ARG A 732 10.11 16.67 3.80
N THR A 733 9.43 17.54 4.56
CA THR A 733 9.61 17.90 5.97
C THR A 733 8.51 17.38 6.90
N SER A 734 8.42 17.91 8.13
CA SER A 734 7.13 18.18 8.80
C SER A 734 6.94 19.64 9.24
N ASN A 735 7.85 20.55 8.87
CA ASN A 735 7.94 21.94 9.32
C ASN A 735 8.70 22.75 8.26
N PRO A 736 8.25 23.97 7.87
CA PRO A 736 8.57 24.57 6.58
C PRO A 736 7.64 23.98 5.48
N LEU A 737 7.62 24.52 4.24
CA LEU A 737 6.56 24.27 3.25
C LEU A 737 7.01 23.89 1.78
N GLY A 738 6.99 22.64 1.31
CA GLY A 738 6.88 22.24 -0.15
C GLY A 738 8.15 21.80 -0.96
N LEU A 739 8.13 20.66 -1.70
CA LEU A 739 9.16 19.55 -1.90
C LEU A 739 10.66 19.81 -2.39
N TRP A 740 11.46 18.87 -2.99
CA TRP A 740 12.88 19.08 -3.51
C TRP A 740 13.64 17.83 -4.12
N ARG A 741 14.74 17.94 -4.93
CA ARG A 741 15.61 16.76 -5.31
C ARG A 741 17.05 16.96 -5.86
N THR A 742 17.77 15.86 -6.18
CA THR A 742 18.68 15.72 -7.36
C THR A 742 18.45 14.37 -8.10
N ASP A 743 19.26 14.00 -9.10
CA ASP A 743 19.29 12.67 -9.75
C ASP A 743 20.22 11.67 -9.04
N GLY A 744 20.74 12.03 -7.87
CA GLY A 744 21.83 11.34 -7.19
C GLY A 744 23.17 11.33 -7.91
N THR A 745 23.35 12.08 -9.01
CA THR A 745 24.60 12.23 -9.79
C THR A 745 24.80 13.64 -10.37
N GLU A 746 24.53 13.88 -11.66
CA GLU A 746 25.11 14.97 -12.47
C GLU A 746 24.16 15.64 -13.49
N ALA A 747 23.02 15.06 -13.87
CA ALA A 747 22.29 15.50 -15.07
C ALA A 747 21.88 17.01 -15.07
N GLY A 748 21.47 17.57 -13.93
CA GLY A 748 21.57 19.00 -13.62
C GLY A 748 20.62 19.59 -12.56
N THR A 749 21.07 20.39 -11.59
CA THR A 749 20.34 20.77 -10.35
C THR A 749 19.60 22.12 -10.32
N ALA A 750 18.65 22.24 -9.37
CA ALA A 750 18.33 23.51 -8.68
C ALA A 750 17.77 23.35 -7.24
N LEU A 751 16.52 22.86 -7.09
CA LEU A 751 15.63 23.32 -6.01
C LEU A 751 14.31 22.51 -5.86
N ILE A 752 13.60 22.52 -4.70
CA ILE A 752 12.19 22.99 -4.45
C ILE A 752 12.11 23.88 -3.13
N ARG A 753 10.96 24.31 -2.55
CA ARG A 753 10.76 25.64 -1.90
C ARG A 753 10.07 25.58 -0.50
N GLU A 754 9.20 26.40 0.11
CA GLU A 754 8.26 27.56 -0.01
C GLU A 754 6.95 27.27 -0.77
N GLY A 755 5.82 28.01 -0.58
CA GLY A 755 4.54 27.96 -1.44
C GLY A 755 2.17 26.15 -1.16
N ILE A 756 1.84 25.01 -1.88
CA ILE A 756 1.40 23.65 -1.46
C ILE A 756 1.05 23.40 0.02
N PHE A 757 1.91 23.76 0.97
CA PHE A 757 1.85 23.21 2.33
C PHE A 757 1.06 24.09 3.32
N PRO A 758 0.34 23.48 4.29
CA PRO A 758 -0.18 24.17 5.45
C PRO A 758 0.97 24.53 6.42
N LEU A 759 0.69 25.28 7.49
CA LEU A 759 1.73 25.78 8.42
C LEU A 759 2.35 24.66 9.28
N GLY A 760 3.29 23.91 8.70
CA GLY A 760 4.04 22.85 9.36
C GLY A 760 3.11 21.78 9.98
N PRO A 761 3.37 21.34 11.22
CA PRO A 761 2.65 20.21 11.82
C PRO A 761 1.27 20.58 12.41
N SER A 762 0.75 21.79 12.15
CA SER A 762 -0.41 22.33 12.86
C SER A 762 -1.79 22.07 12.23
N TYR A 763 -1.86 21.41 11.07
CA TYR A 763 -3.10 21.15 10.32
C TYR A 763 -3.25 19.66 9.93
N PRO A 764 -4.36 18.98 10.28
CA PRO A 764 -4.61 17.59 9.89
C PRO A 764 -5.14 17.48 8.45
N ASN A 765 -4.71 16.43 7.72
CA ASN A 765 -5.20 16.14 6.37
C ASN A 765 -6.49 15.29 6.40
N ARG A 766 -7.61 15.86 5.99
CA ARG A 766 -8.93 15.19 5.82
C ARG A 766 -8.93 14.11 4.72
N CYS A 767 -7.97 14.17 3.81
CA CYS A 767 -8.04 13.52 2.49
C CYS A 767 -7.47 12.09 2.47
N GLY A 768 -6.94 11.59 3.60
CA GLY A 768 -6.29 10.27 3.67
C GLY A 768 -4.84 10.22 3.15
N GLY A 769 -4.23 11.37 2.81
CA GLY A 769 -2.81 11.46 2.43
C GLY A 769 -2.40 10.76 1.12
N GLY A 770 -3.37 10.38 0.28
CA GLY A 770 -3.17 9.45 -0.85
C GLY A 770 -2.19 9.85 -1.95
N LEU A 771 -1.35 8.91 -2.36
CA LEU A 771 -0.39 8.96 -3.45
C LEU A 771 -0.15 7.56 -4.02
N ALA A 772 0.38 7.35 -5.23
CA ALA A 772 0.41 5.97 -5.74
C ALA A 772 1.56 5.60 -6.68
N ALA A 773 1.29 5.64 -7.98
CA ALA A 773 2.19 5.42 -9.12
C ALA A 773 1.24 5.45 -10.34
N VAL A 774 1.11 6.52 -11.12
CA VAL A 774 -0.01 6.75 -12.05
C VAL A 774 0.38 7.36 -13.41
N ASN A 775 -0.24 6.82 -14.46
CA ASN A 775 -0.37 7.34 -15.81
C ASN A 775 0.89 8.10 -16.32
N ASN A 776 1.96 7.34 -16.56
CA ASN A 776 3.35 7.64 -16.95
C ASN A 776 4.21 8.40 -15.93
N LEU A 777 3.65 9.16 -14.99
CA LEU A 777 4.41 10.28 -14.42
C LEU A 777 4.17 10.54 -12.92
N LEU A 778 3.17 11.35 -12.52
CA LEU A 778 3.10 11.96 -11.17
C LEU A 778 1.71 12.04 -10.39
N VAL A 779 1.40 11.27 -9.30
CA VAL A 779 0.26 11.49 -8.31
C VAL A 779 0.38 11.33 -6.72
N PHE A 780 0.06 12.39 -5.93
CA PHE A 780 -0.11 12.52 -4.44
C PHE A 780 -1.11 13.59 -3.89
N VAL A 781 -1.42 13.56 -2.59
CA VAL A 781 -2.39 14.43 -1.87
C VAL A 781 -1.75 15.48 -0.97
N VAL A 782 -2.46 16.59 -0.75
CA VAL A 782 -2.13 17.78 0.06
C VAL A 782 -3.38 18.27 0.82
N GLN A 783 -3.22 19.20 1.78
CA GLN A 783 -4.35 20.02 2.26
C GLN A 783 -3.95 21.37 2.91
N ARG A 784 -4.63 22.44 2.50
CA ARG A 784 -5.04 23.58 3.34
C ARG A 784 -6.57 23.80 3.30
N GLY A 785 -7.15 23.98 2.11
CA GLY A 785 -8.52 24.49 1.90
C GLY A 785 -9.58 23.40 1.87
N ALA A 786 -10.01 23.00 0.66
CA ALA A 786 -10.72 21.75 0.42
C ALA A 786 -9.73 20.58 0.51
N CYS A 787 -9.98 19.46 -0.16
CA CYS A 787 -8.95 18.44 -0.39
C CYS A 787 -8.33 18.57 -1.79
N GLU A 788 -7.04 18.24 -1.86
CA GLU A 788 -6.12 18.83 -2.84
C GLU A 788 -5.12 17.74 -3.29
N LEU A 789 -4.86 17.61 -4.59
CA LEU A 789 -4.17 16.45 -5.21
C LEU A 789 -3.40 16.89 -6.48
N TRP A 790 -2.73 18.04 -6.48
CA TRP A 790 -2.25 18.78 -7.65
C TRP A 790 -0.83 18.43 -8.20
N ARG A 791 -0.52 18.06 -9.47
CA ARG A 791 0.80 17.48 -9.96
C ARG A 791 1.80 18.39 -10.61
N SER A 792 3.05 17.92 -10.61
CA SER A 792 4.08 18.26 -11.58
C SER A 792 4.33 17.08 -12.53
N ASP A 793 5.19 17.20 -13.55
CA ASP A 793 5.64 16.12 -14.56
C ASP A 793 8.45 15.81 -15.66
N GLY A 794 9.08 16.56 -16.63
CA GLY A 794 10.46 17.04 -16.69
C GLY A 794 10.60 18.56 -16.65
N VAL A 795 9.54 19.40 -16.74
CA VAL A 795 9.57 20.90 -16.73
C VAL A 795 8.24 21.64 -16.34
N THR A 796 7.28 21.01 -15.65
CA THR A 796 5.82 21.27 -15.83
C THR A 796 4.90 20.76 -14.69
N ALA A 797 3.68 21.33 -14.52
CA ALA A 797 2.74 21.11 -13.39
C ALA A 797 1.36 21.82 -13.56
N ASP A 798 0.37 21.49 -12.69
CA ASP A 798 -0.92 22.17 -12.38
C ASP A 798 -1.70 21.41 -11.23
N PHE A 799 -2.99 21.68 -10.97
CA PHE A 799 -3.99 20.79 -10.28
C PHE A 799 -4.44 19.71 -11.54
N LEU A 800 -5.33 18.58 -11.60
CA LEU A 800 -6.60 18.10 -12.43
C LEU A 800 -8.14 18.50 -12.03
N ILE A 801 -8.62 18.44 -10.77
CA ILE A 801 -9.94 18.05 -10.23
C ILE A 801 -10.11 18.52 -8.74
N GLU A 802 -11.23 18.90 -8.09
CA GLU A 802 -11.23 19.24 -6.61
C GLU A 802 -11.36 18.03 -5.67
N LEU A 803 -11.75 18.21 -4.41
CA LEU A 803 -12.25 17.17 -3.50
C LEU A 803 -13.10 17.79 -2.35
N PRO A 804 -14.45 17.75 -2.45
CA PRO A 804 -15.40 17.81 -1.36
C PRO A 804 -15.52 16.43 -0.71
N GLY A 805 -15.21 16.35 0.58
CA GLY A 805 -15.22 15.11 1.35
C GLY A 805 -13.84 14.69 1.86
N ALA A 806 -13.75 13.47 2.38
CA ALA A 806 -12.62 12.94 3.14
C ALA A 806 -12.19 11.53 2.69
N GLY A 807 -10.97 11.11 3.08
CA GLY A 807 -10.55 9.70 3.07
C GLY A 807 -10.15 9.04 1.73
N ASN A 808 -10.23 9.74 0.59
CA ASN A 808 -9.87 9.29 -0.77
C ASN A 808 -8.39 8.84 -0.92
N ALA A 809 -8.08 7.62 -0.47
CA ALA A 809 -6.73 7.05 -0.45
C ALA A 809 -6.23 6.57 -1.82
N LEU A 810 -4.95 6.20 -1.93
CA LEU A 810 -4.33 5.53 -3.08
C LEU A 810 -2.93 4.97 -2.64
N ARG A 811 -2.38 3.93 -3.30
CA ARG A 811 -0.95 3.48 -3.19
C ARG A 811 -0.42 2.77 -4.46
N MET A 812 0.91 2.76 -4.61
CA MET A 812 1.76 2.06 -5.59
C MET A 812 1.31 0.66 -6.02
N VAL A 813 1.44 0.36 -7.32
CA VAL A 813 1.34 -0.98 -7.91
C VAL A 813 2.21 -1.14 -9.17
N SER A 814 1.66 -0.95 -10.39
CA SER A 814 2.27 -1.48 -11.63
C SER A 814 1.70 -0.95 -12.95
N GLY A 815 0.42 -0.54 -13.08
CA GLY A 815 -0.08 -0.14 -14.40
C GLY A 815 -1.49 0.43 -14.61
N LEU A 816 -2.20 0.98 -13.61
CA LEU A 816 -3.53 1.63 -13.85
C LEU A 816 -3.78 2.83 -12.90
N VAL A 817 -4.94 3.48 -12.95
CA VAL A 817 -5.38 4.53 -12.00
C VAL A 817 -6.90 4.46 -11.82
N LEU A 818 -7.41 4.19 -10.60
CA LEU A 818 -8.86 3.97 -10.34
C LEU A 818 -9.52 4.86 -9.26
N PHE A 819 -10.76 5.36 -9.50
CA PHE A 819 -11.48 6.44 -8.77
C PHE A 819 -13.07 6.42 -9.13
N SER A 820 -14.13 6.82 -8.33
CA SER A 820 -15.53 7.27 -8.78
C SER A 820 -16.40 8.19 -7.77
N VAL A 821 -17.37 9.10 -8.16
CA VAL A 821 -18.19 10.00 -7.21
C VAL A 821 -19.60 10.70 -7.52
N TYR A 822 -19.82 11.91 -8.16
CA TYR A 822 -20.95 12.92 -7.85
C TYR A 822 -21.76 13.63 -9.05
N ASP A 823 -23.04 14.08 -8.85
CA ASP A 823 -24.12 14.80 -9.68
C ASP A 823 -25.11 14.14 -10.70
N SER A 824 -26.42 14.04 -10.40
CA SER A 824 -27.47 13.54 -11.32
C SER A 824 -28.76 14.36 -11.45
N ALA A 825 -28.94 15.03 -12.59
CA ALA A 825 -30.22 14.98 -13.30
C ALA A 825 -30.26 13.75 -14.25
N HIS A 826 -29.66 12.65 -13.75
CA HIS A 826 -28.88 11.69 -14.53
C HIS A 826 -28.88 10.27 -13.87
N GLY A 827 -27.97 9.37 -14.27
CA GLY A 827 -27.90 7.97 -13.85
C GLY A 827 -27.27 7.73 -12.46
N ARG A 828 -26.36 6.73 -12.37
CA ARG A 828 -25.25 6.73 -11.41
C ARG A 828 -24.10 5.79 -11.81
N GLU A 829 -23.63 5.86 -13.06
CA GLU A 829 -22.81 4.78 -13.66
C GLU A 829 -21.27 4.85 -13.41
N LEU A 830 -20.45 5.24 -14.40
CA LEU A 830 -19.01 4.90 -14.50
C LEU A 830 -18.08 6.11 -14.85
N TRP A 831 -17.37 6.79 -13.93
CA TRP A 831 -16.58 8.01 -14.30
C TRP A 831 -15.17 7.63 -14.87
N ALA A 832 -14.48 8.52 -15.60
CA ALA A 832 -13.03 8.53 -15.87
C ALA A 832 -12.49 9.81 -16.56
N THR A 833 -11.23 9.73 -17.00
CA THR A 833 -10.64 10.34 -18.19
C THR A 833 -9.42 9.48 -18.56
N ASP A 834 -8.59 9.93 -19.50
CA ASP A 834 -7.14 9.71 -19.45
C ASP A 834 -6.30 11.00 -19.36
N GLY A 835 -6.94 12.16 -19.56
CA GLY A 835 -6.32 13.47 -19.71
C GLY A 835 -6.65 14.17 -21.04
N THR A 836 -7.29 13.47 -22.00
CA THR A 836 -7.39 13.93 -23.40
C THR A 836 -8.78 14.36 -23.90
N SER A 837 -9.85 14.04 -23.18
CA SER A 837 -11.25 14.48 -23.42
C SER A 837 -12.12 14.02 -22.23
N VAL A 838 -13.47 13.98 -22.36
CA VAL A 838 -14.38 13.07 -21.60
C VAL A 838 -15.81 13.07 -22.17
N GLY A 839 -16.52 11.93 -22.12
CA GLY A 839 -17.99 11.78 -22.19
C GLY A 839 -18.49 10.38 -21.76
N MET A 840 -19.81 10.11 -21.74
CA MET A 840 -20.45 9.16 -20.79
C MET A 840 -20.93 7.79 -21.35
N VAL A 841 -21.98 7.10 -20.83
CA VAL A 841 -22.21 5.63 -21.06
C VAL A 841 -23.59 5.10 -21.55
N GLN A 842 -24.53 4.67 -20.68
CA GLN A 842 -25.69 3.80 -21.06
C GLN A 842 -26.90 3.88 -20.08
N ASP A 843 -28.14 3.68 -20.57
CA ASP A 843 -29.47 4.03 -20.01
C ASP A 843 -30.22 3.01 -19.09
N ILE A 844 -31.27 3.49 -18.39
CA ILE A 844 -32.55 2.81 -18.00
C ILE A 844 -33.63 3.82 -17.52
N ALA A 845 -34.02 3.92 -16.23
CA ALA A 845 -35.19 4.70 -15.79
C ALA A 845 -35.20 5.23 -14.31
N PRO A 846 -35.86 6.37 -14.00
CA PRO A 846 -35.51 7.34 -12.92
C PRO A 846 -35.85 7.04 -11.44
N GLY A 847 -35.31 7.87 -10.52
CA GLY A 847 -35.93 8.21 -9.17
C GLY A 847 -34.91 8.11 -6.34
N PRO A 848 -33.87 7.40 -5.72
CA PRO A 848 -32.61 8.06 -5.30
C PRO A 848 -31.35 7.15 -5.33
N ALA A 849 -30.15 7.74 -5.29
CA ALA A 849 -28.93 6.98 -4.95
C ALA A 849 -27.83 7.84 -4.28
N TRP A 850 -27.98 8.13 -2.98
CA TRP A 850 -26.87 8.58 -2.13
C TRP A 850 -25.76 7.53 -2.12
N SER A 851 -24.55 7.90 -2.55
CA SER A 851 -23.46 6.94 -2.78
C SER A 851 -22.14 7.69 -3.06
N SER A 852 -20.98 7.03 -2.97
CA SER A 852 -19.65 7.67 -3.07
C SER A 852 -18.56 6.68 -3.56
N PRO A 853 -18.72 6.04 -4.73
CA PRO A 853 -18.22 4.68 -4.93
C PRO A 853 -16.68 4.60 -5.12
N SER A 854 -15.95 3.88 -4.24
CA SER A 854 -14.48 4.05 -4.10
C SER A 854 -13.70 3.02 -3.24
N SER A 855 -12.78 2.16 -3.75
CA SER A 855 -11.65 1.50 -3.01
C SER A 855 -10.69 0.62 -3.86
N PHE A 856 -10.24 1.12 -5.01
CA PHE A 856 -9.77 0.33 -6.17
C PHE A 856 -8.31 -0.23 -6.15
N THR A 857 -7.94 -1.21 -6.99
CA THR A 857 -6.88 -2.25 -6.73
C THR A 857 -6.45 -3.11 -7.99
N PRO A 858 -5.40 -4.00 -8.04
CA PRO A 858 -4.87 -4.71 -9.26
C PRO A 858 -4.72 -6.26 -9.29
N VAL A 859 -4.85 -6.94 -10.45
CA VAL A 859 -3.88 -7.97 -10.98
C VAL A 859 -4.43 -8.80 -12.17
N GLY A 860 -5.22 -9.85 -11.89
CA GLY A 860 -5.83 -10.76 -12.88
C GLY A 860 -6.96 -10.08 -13.67
N PRO A 861 -7.90 -10.82 -14.30
CA PRO A 861 -9.00 -10.18 -15.01
C PRO A 861 -9.93 -9.36 -14.08
N LEU A 862 -10.22 -9.80 -12.85
CA LEU A 862 -11.32 -9.32 -11.97
C LEU A 862 -11.33 -7.82 -11.55
N VAL A 863 -12.42 -7.40 -10.89
CA VAL A 863 -12.91 -6.07 -10.39
C VAL A 863 -13.75 -6.35 -9.09
N PHE A 864 -14.33 -5.40 -8.32
CA PHE A 864 -15.31 -5.61 -7.20
C PHE A 864 -16.19 -4.37 -6.80
N PHE A 865 -17.23 -4.02 -7.57
CA PHE A 865 -18.32 -3.12 -7.14
C PHE A 865 -19.01 -3.59 -5.87
N GLN A 866 -19.56 -2.65 -5.10
CA GLN A 866 -20.36 -3.05 -3.96
C GLN A 866 -21.36 -2.02 -3.40
N ALA A 867 -22.65 -2.08 -3.72
CA ALA A 867 -23.84 -1.85 -2.86
C ALA A 867 -25.16 -1.56 -3.63
N ASN A 868 -26.08 -0.81 -3.04
CA ASN A 868 -27.50 -1.15 -3.08
C ASN A 868 -28.39 -0.38 -4.08
N ASP A 869 -29.51 -1.01 -4.47
CA ASP A 869 -30.77 -0.34 -4.87
C ASP A 869 -31.63 0.09 -3.65
N HIS A 870 -31.03 0.05 -2.46
CA HIS A 870 -31.56 0.15 -1.10
C HIS A 870 -32.06 -1.18 -0.47
N VAL A 871 -31.65 -2.35 -0.97
CA VAL A 871 -31.82 -3.67 -0.30
C VAL A 871 -30.55 -4.25 0.39
N THR A 872 -29.62 -4.96 -0.28
CA THR A 872 -28.56 -5.75 0.41
C THR A 872 -27.46 -4.92 1.13
N GLY A 873 -27.43 -3.59 0.96
CA GLY A 873 -26.78 -2.56 1.78
C GLY A 873 -25.25 -2.32 1.70
N ALA A 874 -24.36 -3.33 1.81
CA ALA A 874 -22.90 -3.15 1.59
C ALA A 874 -22.30 -4.25 0.71
N GLU A 875 -22.14 -3.95 -0.58
CA GLU A 875 -22.30 -4.94 -1.66
C GLU A 875 -21.14 -5.97 -1.88
N LEU A 876 -21.21 -6.89 -2.88
CA LEU A 876 -20.13 -7.83 -3.24
C LEU A 876 -20.11 -8.33 -4.74
N TRP A 877 -19.70 -7.55 -5.76
CA TRP A 877 -19.68 -7.95 -7.21
C TRP A 877 -18.43 -7.59 -8.04
N ALA A 878 -17.79 -8.54 -8.72
CA ALA A 878 -16.70 -8.28 -9.69
C ALA A 878 -17.16 -7.67 -11.04
N MET A 879 -16.22 -7.54 -12.00
CA MET A 879 -16.31 -7.24 -13.46
C MET A 879 -14.90 -7.51 -14.09
N SER A 880 -14.29 -6.67 -14.96
CA SER A 880 -13.03 -7.06 -15.65
C SER A 880 -11.90 -6.05 -15.94
N LYS A 881 -10.83 -6.60 -16.53
CA LYS A 881 -9.57 -5.97 -16.97
C LYS A 881 -9.78 -5.09 -18.18
N SER A 882 -10.67 -5.50 -19.04
CA SER A 882 -10.91 -4.89 -20.35
C SER A 882 -12.16 -4.05 -20.40
N ALA A 883 -13.20 -4.42 -19.64
CA ALA A 883 -14.46 -3.69 -19.64
C ALA A 883 -14.22 -2.23 -19.21
N ILE A 884 -13.55 -2.00 -18.08
CA ILE A 884 -12.94 -0.73 -17.68
C ILE A 884 -12.35 0.09 -18.83
N HIS A 885 -11.46 -0.52 -19.63
CA HIS A 885 -10.77 0.14 -20.73
C HIS A 885 -11.69 0.48 -21.90
N ARG A 886 -12.70 -0.35 -22.16
CA ARG A 886 -13.74 -0.05 -23.15
C ARG A 886 -14.62 1.08 -22.69
N THR A 887 -15.02 1.08 -21.43
CA THR A 887 -15.83 2.16 -20.87
C THR A 887 -15.04 3.47 -20.93
N LEU A 888 -13.72 3.45 -20.71
CA LEU A 888 -12.83 4.59 -20.96
C LEU A 888 -12.73 5.04 -22.43
N ASN A 889 -13.03 4.18 -23.40
CA ASN A 889 -12.54 4.27 -24.78
C ASN A 889 -11.00 4.25 -24.94
N LEU A 890 -10.25 3.77 -23.94
CA LEU A 890 -8.79 3.61 -24.06
C LEU A 890 -8.40 2.31 -24.77
N PRO A 891 -7.13 2.20 -25.24
CA PRO A 891 -6.60 0.95 -25.76
C PRO A 891 -6.76 -0.19 -24.75
N GLU A 892 -7.31 -1.32 -25.22
CA GLU A 892 -7.37 -2.57 -24.47
C GLU A 892 -6.01 -2.89 -23.81
N PRO A 893 -5.99 -3.37 -22.55
CA PRO A 893 -4.76 -3.83 -21.94
C PRO A 893 -4.24 -5.05 -22.71
N SER A 894 -2.92 -5.27 -22.66
CA SER A 894 -2.28 -6.41 -23.32
C SER A 894 -3.05 -7.72 -23.05
N PRO A 895 -3.41 -8.51 -24.08
CA PRO A 895 -4.23 -9.69 -23.89
C PRO A 895 -3.49 -10.76 -23.08
N ASP A 896 -3.95 -10.99 -21.85
CA ASP A 896 -3.70 -12.26 -21.16
C ASP A 896 -4.43 -13.36 -21.95
N VAL A 897 -3.67 -14.33 -22.47
CA VAL A 897 -4.13 -15.33 -23.46
C VAL A 897 -4.97 -16.45 -22.82
N ALA A 898 -6.06 -16.07 -22.14
CA ALA A 898 -6.90 -16.99 -21.35
C ALA A 898 -8.43 -16.85 -21.58
N ALA A 899 -8.89 -15.82 -22.30
CA ALA A 899 -10.32 -15.52 -22.45
C ALA A 899 -10.94 -15.83 -23.84
N GLN A 900 -10.24 -16.58 -24.71
CA GLN A 900 -10.74 -16.94 -26.06
C GLN A 900 -10.86 -18.44 -26.35
N GLU A 901 -11.03 -19.28 -25.33
CA GLU A 901 -11.57 -20.64 -25.56
C GLU A 901 -13.07 -20.68 -25.25
N GLY A 902 -13.87 -20.60 -26.31
CA GLY A 902 -15.28 -21.02 -26.26
C GLY A 902 -15.41 -22.51 -25.94
N PRO A 903 -16.63 -23.04 -25.70
CA PRO A 903 -16.82 -24.40 -25.21
C PRO A 903 -16.23 -25.44 -26.18
N SER A 904 -15.08 -26.00 -25.79
CA SER A 904 -14.41 -27.07 -26.52
C SER A 904 -15.39 -28.21 -26.83
N PRO A 905 -15.48 -28.68 -28.09
CA PRO A 905 -16.40 -29.76 -28.45
C PRO A 905 -16.02 -31.04 -27.70
N LYS A 906 -17.02 -31.72 -27.13
CA LYS A 906 -16.88 -32.92 -26.28
C LYS A 906 -15.75 -33.83 -26.74
N ARG A 907 -14.65 -33.85 -25.99
CA ARG A 907 -13.53 -34.76 -26.21
C ARG A 907 -14.04 -36.18 -25.98
N ARG A 908 -14.02 -37.02 -27.02
CA ARG A 908 -14.18 -38.47 -26.86
C ARG A 908 -13.04 -38.99 -25.98
N GLU A 909 -13.33 -40.03 -25.20
CA GLU A 909 -12.32 -40.75 -24.44
C GLU A 909 -11.16 -41.21 -25.35
N PRO A 910 -9.90 -40.97 -24.98
CA PRO A 910 -8.76 -41.51 -25.70
C PRO A 910 -8.52 -42.96 -25.25
N ALA A 911 -8.67 -43.90 -26.17
CA ALA A 911 -8.15 -45.25 -25.98
C ALA A 911 -6.61 -45.21 -26.00
N ASN A 912 -6.02 -45.30 -24.80
CA ASN A 912 -4.84 -46.10 -24.48
C ASN A 912 -3.84 -46.39 -25.63
N GLU A 913 -2.87 -45.51 -25.87
CA GLU A 913 -1.56 -45.90 -26.39
C GLU A 913 -0.43 -45.19 -25.63
N SER A 914 0.55 -45.98 -25.19
CA SER A 914 1.70 -45.54 -24.39
C SER A 914 3.01 -45.86 -25.13
N ARG A 915 3.78 -44.82 -25.44
CA ARG A 915 5.27 -44.74 -25.53
C ARG A 915 5.65 -43.45 -26.27
N ALA A 916 6.26 -42.47 -25.60
CA ALA A 916 7.66 -42.41 -25.15
C ALA A 916 8.61 -41.96 -26.28
N PHE A 917 9.18 -40.76 -26.12
CA PHE A 917 10.30 -40.24 -26.89
C PHE A 917 11.21 -39.38 -26.00
N LEU A 918 12.43 -39.86 -25.77
CA LEU A 918 13.63 -39.13 -25.34
C LEU A 918 14.83 -40.00 -25.77
N PRO A 919 16.00 -39.41 -26.05
CA PRO A 919 16.25 -38.37 -27.05
C PRO A 919 17.25 -38.89 -28.12
N ALA A 920 17.64 -38.04 -29.07
CA ALA A 920 18.59 -38.42 -30.12
C ALA A 920 20.01 -38.65 -29.57
N PHE A 921 20.68 -39.67 -30.12
CA PHE A 921 22.14 -39.80 -30.18
C PHE A 921 22.53 -40.37 -31.56
N GLU A 922 23.69 -39.94 -32.05
CA GLU A 922 24.20 -40.21 -33.40
C GLU A 922 24.90 -41.59 -33.51
N ASP A 923 25.33 -41.88 -34.75
CA ASP A 923 26.21 -42.96 -35.22
C ASP A 923 25.65 -44.39 -35.38
N ASP A 924 25.42 -44.71 -36.66
CA ASP A 924 25.46 -46.06 -37.26
C ASP A 924 26.80 -46.14 -38.05
N PRO A 925 27.53 -47.27 -37.99
CA PRO A 925 27.48 -48.10 -39.21
C PRO A 925 27.52 -49.63 -39.00
N ASP A 926 26.83 -50.29 -39.93
CA ASP A 926 27.11 -51.58 -40.56
C ASP A 926 26.61 -52.91 -39.95
N GLU A 927 26.29 -53.82 -40.89
CA GLU A 927 26.06 -55.28 -40.80
C GLU A 927 24.73 -55.86 -40.24
N LEU A 928 23.83 -56.14 -41.21
CA LEU A 928 23.46 -57.49 -41.67
C LEU A 928 22.89 -58.57 -40.71
N VAL A 929 21.74 -59.11 -41.16
CA VAL A 929 21.31 -60.54 -41.11
C VAL A 929 20.60 -61.08 -39.85
N ALA A 930 19.26 -61.05 -39.96
CA ALA A 930 18.31 -62.18 -39.87
C ALA A 930 18.14 -63.08 -38.61
N SER A 931 16.85 -63.20 -38.26
CA SER A 931 16.08 -64.44 -38.05
C SER A 931 15.73 -64.93 -36.62
N GLU A 932 14.48 -65.44 -36.55
CA GLU A 932 13.86 -66.29 -35.50
C GLU A 932 13.57 -65.61 -34.13
N ARG A 933 12.30 -65.53 -33.70
CA ARG A 933 11.49 -66.56 -32.98
C ARG A 933 12.17 -66.99 -31.67
N GLU A 934 11.50 -67.04 -30.51
CA GLU A 934 10.09 -67.33 -30.25
C GLU A 934 9.60 -66.75 -28.90
N THR A 935 8.27 -66.62 -28.75
CA THR A 935 7.50 -66.33 -27.52
C THR A 935 7.55 -67.47 -26.48
N PRO A 936 7.05 -67.31 -25.22
CA PRO A 936 6.08 -66.32 -24.73
C PRO A 936 6.47 -65.48 -23.49
#